data_AF-A0A7V2VI76-F1
#
_entry.id   AF-A0A7V2VI76-F1
#
_cell.length_a   1.000
_cell.length_b   1.000
_cell.length_c   1.000
_cell.angle_alpha   90.00
_cell.angle_beta   90.00
_cell.angle_gamma   90.00
#
_symmetry.space_group_name_H-M   'P 1'
#
loop_
_entity.id
_entity.type
_entity.pdbx_description
1 polymer ?
#
loop_
_entity_poly.entity_id
_entity_poly.type
_entity_poly.pdbx_seq_one_letter_code
_entity_poly.pdbx_strand_id
1 'polypeptide(L)'
;KVFFDNEAYFEDTHASISCITCHGGTDGVDDMEAAHEGMVRDPDAAETCGTCHAETVESFNESLHWDLQGYMTALQARSDEEHMPQLMEAYDNHCTDCHSSCGQCHVSRPTSGGGGFLDGHVFKKTPPPYTTCTGCHGSRVENEYKGKNEDAEENRIPADVHYNPGGMHCNDCHSGDEMHGTMGDFDHRYDGAALPSCTDAGCHEDVGTGGEIEQHSEGHLTQVSCQVCHTAPYKSCSNCHVQQSDEGVPYYKIDEAQMGFQIGINPIRSGDRPWKYVPVRHVPIARDSFSFYGDDLLPNFDSLPTWKYATPHTIQRVTPQNQGCTCHEDLTLFLTADDVDPDELEANQAVIVAEIPAMEISDEPPTPEPTPEQTEEPAAEPTAEPTAEPAEEPAEPPPVEPPASPDAYSGPEMCGACHADRHELWAVGPHAHSLDDPVFQEEWAAAGNAPYCLSCHTTGYDPNTGEYALEGVTCEACHGPYDEGHPPNIVEVDRSGENCRQCHPQAYDEWRSSPHGLAGTRCISCHQICSLGTMKAPDGHAVCENCHGSDADKFHQGTHNAEGLDCIDCHMQPGPGEIGHGGKQHIAHIFCGNAGSCLDCHGDTIHIANKIIDTESEVVALRETNIDDLQQQVAELETEKDDLQANTASRLYAGLVAGAIVALVVGFGAGQFWKRWQHGEPV
;
A
#
# COMPACT_ATOMS: atom_id res chain seq x y z
N LYS A 1 16.57 -7.58 -20.03
CA LYS A 1 17.27 -8.04 -18.81
C LYS A 1 16.20 -8.53 -17.86
N VAL A 2 16.32 -9.75 -17.32
CA VAL A 2 15.49 -10.18 -16.20
C VAL A 2 16.18 -9.72 -14.94
N PHE A 3 15.50 -8.93 -14.12
CA PHE A 3 16.00 -8.48 -12.84
C PHE A 3 15.57 -9.51 -11.80
N PHE A 4 16.53 -10.24 -11.23
CA PHE A 4 16.27 -11.15 -10.12
C PHE A 4 17.27 -10.96 -8.99
N ASP A 5 16.80 -11.20 -7.77
CA ASP A 5 17.66 -11.16 -6.58
C ASP A 5 18.58 -12.39 -6.59
N ASN A 6 19.89 -12.19 -6.78
CA ASN A 6 20.88 -13.27 -6.91
C ASN A 6 21.10 -14.09 -5.64
N GLU A 7 20.55 -13.69 -4.49
CA GLU A 7 20.64 -14.45 -3.25
C GLU A 7 19.29 -15.09 -2.96
N ALA A 8 18.22 -14.29 -2.87
CA ALA A 8 16.90 -14.77 -2.48
C ALA A 8 16.23 -15.66 -3.55
N TYR A 9 16.45 -15.39 -4.86
CA TYR A 9 15.84 -16.21 -5.91
C TYR A 9 16.36 -17.64 -5.87
N PHE A 10 17.67 -17.86 -5.69
CA PHE A 10 18.25 -19.21 -5.73
C PHE A 10 17.95 -20.06 -4.50
N GLU A 11 17.37 -19.48 -3.44
CA GLU A 11 16.80 -20.23 -2.32
C GLU A 11 15.40 -20.77 -2.64
N ASP A 12 14.70 -20.18 -3.61
CA ASP A 12 13.37 -20.61 -4.01
C ASP A 12 13.42 -21.92 -4.82
N THR A 13 12.44 -22.80 -4.61
CA THR A 13 12.38 -24.08 -5.33
C THR A 13 12.21 -23.89 -6.84
N HIS A 14 11.55 -22.82 -7.28
CA HIS A 14 11.37 -22.48 -8.68
C HIS A 14 12.70 -22.12 -9.38
N ALA A 15 13.73 -21.67 -8.66
CA ALA A 15 15.05 -21.41 -9.27
C ALA A 15 15.78 -22.67 -9.73
N SER A 16 15.31 -23.86 -9.33
CA SER A 16 15.77 -25.13 -9.88
C SER A 16 15.23 -25.41 -11.30
N ILE A 17 14.26 -24.62 -11.75
CA ILE A 17 13.64 -24.71 -13.07
C ILE A 17 14.31 -23.69 -14.00
N SER A 18 14.60 -24.09 -15.24
CA SER A 18 15.16 -23.16 -16.23
C SER A 18 14.15 -22.06 -16.56
N CYS A 19 14.60 -20.82 -16.71
CA CYS A 19 13.76 -19.70 -17.17
C CYS A 19 13.02 -20.04 -18.48
N ILE A 20 13.66 -20.81 -19.35
CA ILE A 20 13.11 -21.23 -20.66
C ILE A 20 11.95 -22.20 -20.49
N THR A 21 11.93 -22.99 -19.41
CA THR A 21 10.82 -23.91 -19.12
C THR A 21 9.54 -23.16 -18.82
N CYS A 22 9.62 -22.00 -18.16
CA CYS A 22 8.45 -21.18 -17.86
C CYS A 22 8.14 -20.18 -18.97
N HIS A 23 9.15 -19.45 -19.45
CA HIS A 23 8.96 -18.31 -20.34
C HIS A 23 9.22 -18.63 -21.82
N GLY A 24 9.76 -19.79 -22.17
CA GLY A 24 10.27 -20.04 -23.51
C GLY A 24 11.56 -19.25 -23.81
N GLY A 25 11.80 -18.93 -25.07
CA GLY A 25 13.04 -18.30 -25.52
C GLY A 25 14.05 -19.27 -26.13
N THR A 26 15.26 -18.77 -26.38
CA THR A 26 16.33 -19.52 -27.06
C THR A 26 17.48 -19.84 -26.10
N ASP A 27 17.83 -21.12 -25.99
CA ASP A 27 18.94 -21.60 -25.15
C ASP A 27 20.31 -21.43 -25.83
N GLY A 28 21.37 -21.34 -25.01
CA GLY A 28 22.77 -21.40 -25.46
C GLY A 28 23.27 -20.15 -26.20
N VAL A 29 22.61 -19.01 -26.01
CA VAL A 29 23.00 -17.72 -26.61
C VAL A 29 23.27 -16.68 -25.52
N ASP A 30 24.37 -15.95 -25.65
CA ASP A 30 24.79 -14.91 -24.69
C ASP A 30 24.19 -13.52 -25.01
N ASP A 31 23.62 -13.37 -26.21
CA ASP A 31 22.96 -12.15 -26.66
C ASP A 31 21.53 -12.09 -26.11
N MET A 32 21.18 -10.95 -25.50
CA MET A 32 19.92 -10.80 -24.76
C MET A 32 18.71 -10.87 -25.70
N GLU A 33 18.76 -10.17 -26.82
CA GLU A 33 17.68 -10.15 -27.81
C GLU A 33 17.47 -11.54 -28.41
N ALA A 34 18.56 -12.25 -28.73
CA ALA A 34 18.49 -13.63 -29.21
C ALA A 34 17.94 -14.59 -28.15
N ALA A 35 18.36 -14.47 -26.89
CA ALA A 35 17.87 -15.31 -25.80
C ALA A 35 16.36 -15.15 -25.56
N HIS A 36 15.84 -13.94 -25.74
CA HIS A 36 14.43 -13.63 -25.55
C HIS A 36 13.58 -13.80 -26.81
N GLU A 37 14.14 -14.26 -27.93
CA GLU A 37 13.34 -14.55 -29.13
C GLU A 37 12.32 -15.66 -28.81
N GLY A 38 11.02 -15.32 -28.83
CA GLY A 38 9.93 -16.23 -28.49
C GLY A 38 9.62 -16.35 -26.99
N MET A 39 10.18 -15.48 -26.14
CA MET A 39 9.87 -15.43 -24.72
C MET A 39 8.47 -14.84 -24.45
N VAL A 40 7.69 -15.50 -23.60
CA VAL A 40 6.42 -15.02 -23.04
C VAL A 40 6.66 -14.44 -21.66
N ARG A 41 6.32 -13.16 -21.45
CA ARG A 41 6.57 -12.46 -20.18
C ARG A 41 5.70 -12.97 -19.03
N ASP A 42 4.42 -13.21 -19.31
CA ASP A 42 3.44 -13.72 -18.36
C ASP A 42 2.90 -15.05 -18.94
N PRO A 43 3.51 -16.19 -18.58
CA PRO A 43 3.19 -17.48 -19.19
C PRO A 43 1.87 -18.05 -18.66
N ASP A 44 1.26 -18.93 -19.45
CA ASP A 44 0.03 -19.62 -19.07
C ASP A 44 0.28 -20.54 -17.86
N ALA A 45 -0.40 -20.24 -16.75
CA ALA A 45 -0.25 -20.97 -15.50
C ALA A 45 -0.63 -22.46 -15.63
N ALA A 46 -1.56 -22.82 -16.52
CA ALA A 46 -1.92 -24.20 -16.75
C ALA A 46 -0.77 -25.00 -17.38
N GLU A 47 -0.02 -24.39 -18.28
CA GLU A 47 1.11 -25.02 -18.93
C GLU A 47 2.35 -25.06 -18.04
N THR A 48 2.62 -23.98 -17.29
CA THR A 48 3.87 -23.86 -16.51
C THR A 48 3.73 -24.30 -15.05
N CYS A 49 2.67 -23.88 -14.37
CA CYS A 49 2.48 -24.11 -12.94
C CYS A 49 1.67 -25.39 -12.67
N GLY A 50 0.77 -25.77 -13.59
CA GLY A 50 -0.17 -26.89 -13.42
C GLY A 50 0.51 -28.26 -13.23
N THR A 51 1.77 -28.41 -13.61
CA THR A 51 2.53 -29.66 -13.38
C THR A 51 2.82 -29.91 -11.90
N CYS A 52 2.90 -28.87 -11.08
CA CYS A 52 3.15 -28.94 -9.64
C CYS A 52 1.97 -28.44 -8.80
N HIS A 53 1.15 -27.52 -9.33
CA HIS A 53 0.04 -26.86 -8.65
C HIS A 53 -1.32 -27.14 -9.33
N ALA A 54 -1.52 -28.37 -9.80
CA ALA A 54 -2.67 -28.75 -10.63
C ALA A 54 -4.03 -28.32 -10.07
N GLU A 55 -4.29 -28.60 -8.78
CA GLU A 55 -5.58 -28.30 -8.13
C GLU A 55 -5.83 -26.79 -8.02
N THR A 56 -4.79 -26.01 -7.70
CA THR A 56 -4.88 -24.54 -7.60
C THR A 56 -5.09 -23.90 -8.97
N VAL A 57 -4.42 -24.41 -9.99
CA VAL A 57 -4.59 -23.93 -11.37
C VAL A 57 -6.00 -24.23 -11.87
N GLU A 58 -6.53 -25.42 -11.60
CA GLU A 58 -7.87 -25.81 -12.03
C GLU A 58 -8.94 -24.90 -11.43
N SER A 59 -8.87 -24.66 -10.12
CA SER A 59 -9.78 -23.73 -9.42
C SER A 59 -9.62 -22.28 -9.86
N PHE A 60 -8.38 -21.81 -10.07
CA PHE A 60 -8.13 -20.44 -10.50
C PHE A 60 -8.63 -20.13 -11.90
N ASN A 61 -8.54 -21.09 -12.82
CA ASN A 61 -9.07 -20.93 -14.18
C ASN A 61 -10.60 -20.80 -14.22
N GLU A 62 -11.31 -21.21 -13.17
CA GLU A 62 -12.76 -21.00 -12.99
C GLU A 62 -13.06 -19.79 -12.08
N SER A 63 -12.03 -19.06 -11.64
CA SER A 63 -12.20 -17.89 -10.77
C SER A 63 -12.57 -16.64 -11.57
N LEU A 64 -13.35 -15.76 -10.95
CA LEU A 64 -13.76 -14.48 -11.54
C LEU A 64 -12.60 -13.51 -11.82
N HIS A 65 -11.44 -13.69 -11.17
CA HIS A 65 -10.24 -12.90 -11.45
C HIS A 65 -9.55 -13.34 -12.74
N TRP A 66 -9.80 -14.57 -13.18
CA TRP A 66 -9.31 -15.11 -14.43
C TRP A 66 -10.35 -14.94 -15.55
N ASP A 67 -11.54 -15.50 -15.41
CA ASP A 67 -12.50 -15.55 -16.53
C ASP A 67 -13.28 -14.24 -16.78
N LEU A 68 -13.30 -13.33 -15.80
CA LEU A 68 -14.07 -12.09 -15.80
C LEU A 68 -15.58 -12.28 -16.06
N GLN A 69 -16.13 -13.46 -15.77
CA GLN A 69 -17.51 -13.86 -16.09
C GLN A 69 -18.55 -12.89 -15.51
N GLY A 70 -18.26 -12.25 -14.38
CA GLY A 70 -19.11 -11.21 -13.78
C GLY A 70 -19.45 -10.04 -14.71
N TYR A 71 -18.51 -9.61 -15.55
CA TYR A 71 -18.78 -8.57 -16.56
C TYR A 71 -19.65 -9.12 -17.69
N MET A 72 -19.36 -10.33 -18.15
CA MET A 72 -20.11 -10.98 -19.22
C MET A 72 -21.57 -11.20 -18.85
N THR A 73 -21.84 -11.70 -17.65
CA THR A 73 -23.19 -11.85 -17.10
C THR A 73 -23.95 -10.52 -17.12
N ALA A 74 -23.30 -9.43 -16.69
CA ALA A 74 -23.94 -8.12 -16.63
C ALA A 74 -24.22 -7.53 -18.02
N LEU A 75 -23.29 -7.68 -18.96
CA LEU A 75 -23.45 -7.19 -20.34
C LEU A 75 -24.54 -7.98 -21.08
N GLN A 76 -24.54 -9.30 -20.95
CA GLN A 76 -25.56 -10.16 -21.56
C GLN A 76 -26.97 -9.89 -21.02
N ALA A 77 -27.09 -9.57 -19.73
CA ALA A 77 -28.38 -9.20 -19.15
C ALA A 77 -28.88 -7.85 -19.68
N ARG A 78 -27.99 -6.88 -19.90
CA ARG A 78 -28.35 -5.52 -20.37
C ARG A 78 -28.42 -5.38 -21.89
N SER A 79 -27.99 -6.39 -22.64
CA SER A 79 -27.92 -6.35 -24.11
C SER A 79 -28.59 -7.58 -24.75
N ASP A 80 -28.37 -7.77 -26.05
CA ASP A 80 -28.90 -8.87 -26.84
C ASP A 80 -27.85 -9.41 -27.84
N GLU A 81 -28.16 -10.55 -28.47
CA GLU A 81 -27.26 -11.25 -29.41
C GLU A 81 -26.86 -10.39 -30.62
N GLU A 82 -27.69 -9.41 -31.02
CA GLU A 82 -27.41 -8.53 -32.15
C GLU A 82 -26.31 -7.51 -31.83
N HIS A 83 -26.31 -6.98 -30.60
CA HIS A 83 -25.37 -5.94 -30.16
C HIS A 83 -24.10 -6.50 -29.50
N MET A 84 -24.11 -7.76 -29.08
CA MET A 84 -22.95 -8.41 -28.44
C MET A 84 -21.63 -8.29 -29.22
N PRO A 85 -21.56 -8.44 -30.55
CA PRO A 85 -20.29 -8.34 -31.27
C PRO A 85 -19.58 -6.99 -31.08
N GLN A 86 -20.31 -5.88 -31.08
CA GLN A 86 -19.79 -4.53 -30.85
C GLN A 86 -19.43 -4.32 -29.37
N LEU A 87 -20.24 -4.84 -28.45
CA LEU A 87 -19.91 -4.83 -27.03
C LEU A 87 -18.64 -5.62 -26.71
N MET A 88 -18.37 -6.72 -27.42
CA MET A 88 -17.14 -7.49 -27.23
C MET A 88 -15.90 -6.70 -27.65
N GLU A 89 -16.00 -5.84 -28.66
CA GLU A 89 -14.90 -4.93 -29.00
C GLU A 89 -14.63 -3.94 -27.84
N ALA A 90 -15.68 -3.37 -27.24
CA ALA A 90 -15.54 -2.53 -26.07
C ALA A 90 -14.98 -3.30 -24.86
N TYR A 91 -15.47 -4.52 -24.63
CA TYR A 91 -15.03 -5.40 -23.56
C TYR A 91 -13.54 -5.72 -23.67
N ASP A 92 -13.09 -6.14 -24.85
CA ASP A 92 -11.70 -6.48 -25.12
C ASP A 92 -10.78 -5.28 -24.90
N ASN A 93 -11.22 -4.07 -25.26
CA ASN A 93 -10.44 -2.84 -25.10
C ASN A 93 -10.42 -2.29 -23.67
N HIS A 94 -11.46 -2.53 -22.85
CA HIS A 94 -11.65 -1.78 -21.59
C HIS A 94 -11.79 -2.65 -20.34
N CYS A 95 -12.24 -3.89 -20.46
CA CYS A 95 -12.61 -4.72 -19.32
C CYS A 95 -11.57 -5.82 -19.03
N THR A 96 -10.83 -6.26 -20.05
CA THR A 96 -9.89 -7.39 -19.96
C THR A 96 -8.61 -7.06 -19.19
N ASP A 97 -8.28 -5.78 -18.99
CA ASP A 97 -7.12 -5.35 -18.19
C ASP A 97 -7.22 -5.76 -16.70
N CYS A 98 -8.41 -6.13 -16.23
CA CYS A 98 -8.61 -6.66 -14.88
C CYS A 98 -8.19 -8.14 -14.75
N HIS A 99 -8.01 -8.85 -15.85
CA HIS A 99 -7.61 -10.25 -15.86
C HIS A 99 -6.24 -10.43 -15.19
N SER A 100 -6.18 -11.28 -14.17
CA SER A 100 -4.96 -11.52 -13.41
C SER A 100 -4.42 -12.92 -13.65
N SER A 101 -3.11 -13.06 -13.78
CA SER A 101 -2.43 -14.37 -13.79
C SER A 101 -1.87 -14.70 -12.40
N CYS A 102 -1.44 -15.94 -12.19
CA CYS A 102 -0.65 -16.30 -11.01
C CYS A 102 0.63 -15.44 -10.90
N GLY A 103 1.25 -15.09 -12.04
CA GLY A 103 2.43 -14.25 -12.11
C GLY A 103 2.18 -12.82 -11.61
N GLN A 104 1.01 -12.25 -11.89
CA GLN A 104 0.61 -10.91 -11.41
C GLN A 104 0.20 -10.85 -9.94
N CYS A 105 0.09 -12.01 -9.28
CA CYS A 105 -0.05 -12.10 -7.84
C CYS A 105 1.28 -12.43 -7.15
N HIS A 106 1.96 -13.45 -7.64
CA HIS A 106 3.07 -14.07 -6.90
C HIS A 106 4.46 -13.57 -7.32
N VAL A 107 4.62 -12.91 -8.46
CA VAL A 107 5.95 -12.52 -8.99
C VAL A 107 6.03 -11.05 -9.37
N SER A 108 4.94 -10.53 -9.95
CA SER A 108 4.82 -9.20 -10.50
C SER A 108 3.58 -8.49 -9.98
N ARG A 109 3.55 -7.17 -10.11
CA ARG A 109 2.38 -6.35 -9.86
C ARG A 109 1.42 -6.47 -11.05
N PRO A 110 0.11 -6.26 -10.85
CA PRO A 110 -0.86 -6.26 -11.95
C PRO A 110 -0.48 -5.27 -13.05
N THR A 111 -0.73 -5.66 -14.30
CA THR A 111 -0.42 -4.82 -15.47
C THR A 111 -1.21 -3.52 -15.44
N SER A 112 -2.48 -3.59 -15.02
CA SER A 112 -3.36 -2.43 -14.80
C SER A 112 -2.81 -1.41 -13.78
N GLY A 113 -1.99 -1.87 -12.83
CA GLY A 113 -1.32 -1.04 -11.83
C GLY A 113 0.08 -0.56 -12.21
N GLY A 114 0.46 -0.67 -13.50
CA GLY A 114 1.76 -0.28 -14.03
C GLY A 114 2.80 -1.40 -14.10
N GLY A 115 2.45 -2.63 -13.68
CA GLY A 115 3.32 -3.79 -13.74
C GLY A 115 4.60 -3.69 -12.89
N GLY A 116 5.61 -4.49 -13.25
CA GLY A 116 6.90 -4.58 -12.54
C GLY A 116 6.96 -5.74 -11.55
N PHE A 117 8.17 -6.13 -11.13
CA PHE A 117 8.33 -7.22 -10.16
C PHE A 117 7.99 -6.78 -8.74
N LEU A 118 7.45 -7.70 -7.95
CA LEU A 118 7.21 -7.46 -6.53
C LEU A 118 8.52 -7.39 -5.76
N ASP A 119 9.45 -8.28 -6.08
CA ASP A 119 10.74 -8.40 -5.39
C ASP A 119 11.71 -9.25 -6.23
N GLY A 120 12.35 -8.67 -7.25
CA GLY A 120 13.42 -9.35 -8.00
C GLY A 120 13.10 -10.78 -8.45
N HIS A 121 11.95 -11.00 -9.10
CA HIS A 121 11.50 -12.31 -9.60
C HIS A 121 11.33 -13.43 -8.54
N VAL A 122 11.37 -13.08 -7.25
CA VAL A 122 11.13 -14.01 -6.15
C VAL A 122 9.63 -14.31 -6.04
N PHE A 123 9.29 -15.60 -5.98
CA PHE A 123 7.91 -16.05 -5.85
C PHE A 123 7.41 -15.80 -4.41
N LYS A 124 6.35 -15.00 -4.28
CA LYS A 124 5.70 -14.69 -3.01
C LYS A 124 4.52 -15.61 -2.79
N LYS A 125 4.66 -16.61 -1.92
CA LYS A 125 3.54 -17.50 -1.54
C LYS A 125 2.30 -16.71 -1.11
N THR A 126 2.49 -15.67 -0.30
CA THR A 126 1.43 -14.73 0.07
C THR A 126 1.76 -13.38 -0.54
N PRO A 127 0.95 -12.90 -1.50
CA PRO A 127 1.24 -11.67 -2.20
C PRO A 127 1.09 -10.46 -1.27
N PRO A 128 1.97 -9.44 -1.36
CA PRO A 128 1.82 -8.20 -0.62
C PRO A 128 0.55 -7.46 -1.10
N PRO A 129 -0.49 -7.31 -0.26
CA PRO A 129 -1.81 -6.88 -0.72
C PRO A 129 -1.82 -5.44 -1.27
N TYR A 130 -0.92 -4.58 -0.81
CA TYR A 130 -0.87 -3.17 -1.20
C TYR A 130 -0.17 -2.89 -2.54
N THR A 131 0.50 -3.89 -3.10
CA THR A 131 1.10 -3.79 -4.44
C THR A 131 0.47 -4.77 -5.42
N THR A 132 -0.32 -5.72 -4.92
CA THR A 132 -1.08 -6.69 -5.70
C THR A 132 -2.56 -6.32 -5.75
N CYS A 133 -3.31 -6.53 -4.66
CA CYS A 133 -4.76 -6.34 -4.64
C CYS A 133 -5.18 -4.89 -4.89
N THR A 134 -4.51 -3.93 -4.25
CA THR A 134 -4.85 -2.49 -4.40
C THR A 134 -4.37 -1.89 -5.71
N GLY A 135 -3.54 -2.61 -6.49
CA GLY A 135 -3.22 -2.21 -7.87
C GLY A 135 -4.48 -2.13 -8.74
N CYS A 136 -5.44 -3.04 -8.52
CA CYS A 136 -6.73 -3.06 -9.22
C CYS A 136 -7.87 -2.46 -8.36
N HIS A 137 -7.85 -2.70 -7.04
CA HIS A 137 -8.95 -2.32 -6.15
C HIS A 137 -8.69 -1.04 -5.34
N GLY A 138 -7.63 -0.29 -5.64
CA GLY A 138 -7.16 0.86 -4.85
C GLY A 138 -8.14 2.04 -4.79
N SER A 139 -8.74 2.41 -5.92
CA SER A 139 -9.58 3.61 -6.02
C SER A 139 -10.84 3.57 -5.14
N ARG A 140 -11.33 2.36 -4.86
CA ARG A 140 -12.55 2.09 -4.10
C ARG A 140 -12.27 1.37 -2.80
N VAL A 141 -11.80 0.11 -2.87
CA VAL A 141 -11.69 -0.77 -1.70
C VAL A 141 -10.60 -0.29 -0.76
N GLU A 142 -9.41 0.02 -1.26
CA GLU A 142 -8.33 0.52 -0.40
C GLU A 142 -8.71 1.86 0.25
N ASN A 143 -9.29 2.77 -0.53
CA ASN A 143 -9.66 4.09 -0.02
C ASN A 143 -10.74 4.01 1.06
N GLU A 144 -11.69 3.09 0.93
CA GLU A 144 -12.66 2.76 1.97
C GLU A 144 -11.97 2.15 3.20
N TYR A 145 -11.22 1.07 3.00
CA TYR A 145 -10.62 0.29 4.09
C TYR A 145 -9.64 1.10 4.94
N LYS A 146 -8.82 1.94 4.29
CA LYS A 146 -7.81 2.77 4.95
C LYS A 146 -8.32 4.16 5.36
N GLY A 147 -9.60 4.48 5.07
CA GLY A 147 -10.18 5.79 5.34
C GLY A 147 -9.42 6.91 4.62
N LYS A 148 -9.23 6.77 3.30
CA LYS A 148 -8.62 7.79 2.42
C LYS A 148 -9.68 8.61 1.68
N ASN A 149 -10.97 8.30 1.83
CA ASN A 149 -12.05 9.11 1.27
C ASN A 149 -12.42 10.26 2.22
N GLU A 150 -13.00 11.30 1.65
CA GLU A 150 -13.54 12.48 2.33
C GLU A 150 -15.02 12.62 1.97
N ASP A 151 -15.84 13.16 2.86
CA ASP A 151 -17.23 13.50 2.57
C ASP A 151 -17.35 14.81 1.79
N ALA A 152 -18.57 15.23 1.47
CA ALA A 152 -18.84 16.45 0.70
C ALA A 152 -18.37 17.75 1.39
N GLU A 153 -18.08 17.70 2.69
CA GLU A 153 -17.56 18.81 3.49
C GLU A 153 -16.04 18.70 3.69
N GLU A 154 -15.37 17.85 2.90
CA GLU A 154 -13.94 17.54 2.98
C GLU A 154 -13.52 16.95 4.34
N ASN A 155 -14.48 16.40 5.12
CA ASN A 155 -14.14 15.69 6.34
C ASN A 155 -13.73 14.26 6.00
N ARG A 156 -12.68 13.79 6.64
CA ARG A 156 -12.21 12.42 6.48
C ARG A 156 -13.25 11.40 6.93
N ILE A 157 -13.57 10.46 6.06
CA ILE A 157 -14.37 9.28 6.42
C ILE A 157 -13.47 8.28 7.15
N PRO A 158 -13.91 7.73 8.31
CA PRO A 158 -13.07 6.85 9.12
C PRO A 158 -12.71 5.56 8.36
N ALA A 159 -11.49 5.09 8.63
CA ALA A 159 -11.00 3.80 8.15
C ALA A 159 -11.73 2.65 8.83
N ASP A 160 -11.81 1.50 8.18
CA ASP A 160 -12.36 0.29 8.76
C ASP A 160 -11.68 -0.05 10.09
N VAL A 161 -12.47 -0.41 11.12
CA VAL A 161 -11.94 -0.70 12.46
C VAL A 161 -11.01 -1.91 12.48
N HIS A 162 -11.19 -2.85 11.55
CA HIS A 162 -10.29 -4.00 11.39
C HIS A 162 -8.92 -3.56 10.86
N TYR A 163 -8.87 -2.54 10.01
CA TYR A 163 -7.61 -1.93 9.58
C TYR A 163 -7.01 -1.03 10.66
N ASN A 164 -7.80 -0.08 11.18
CA ASN A 164 -7.34 0.89 12.16
C ASN A 164 -8.40 1.07 13.27
N PRO A 165 -8.10 0.68 14.52
CA PRO A 165 -6.79 0.27 15.04
C PRO A 165 -6.44 -1.22 14.91
N GLY A 166 -7.26 -2.03 14.24
CA GLY A 166 -7.13 -3.49 14.27
C GLY A 166 -5.86 -4.07 13.62
N GLY A 167 -5.23 -3.34 12.69
CA GLY A 167 -3.99 -3.76 12.03
C GLY A 167 -4.14 -4.90 11.01
N MET A 168 -5.38 -5.28 10.64
CA MET A 168 -5.62 -6.37 9.70
C MET A 168 -5.29 -5.96 8.25
N HIS A 169 -4.77 -6.93 7.52
CA HIS A 169 -4.52 -6.90 6.09
C HIS A 169 -5.61 -7.68 5.34
N CYS A 170 -5.67 -7.53 4.02
CA CYS A 170 -6.71 -8.15 3.19
C CYS A 170 -6.77 -9.68 3.37
N ASN A 171 -5.62 -10.33 3.53
CA ASN A 171 -5.48 -11.77 3.70
C ASN A 171 -5.79 -12.27 5.13
N ASP A 172 -6.03 -11.37 6.09
CA ASP A 172 -6.55 -11.75 7.41
C ASP A 172 -8.06 -11.99 7.36
N CYS A 173 -8.75 -11.38 6.38
CA CYS A 173 -10.17 -11.59 6.12
C CYS A 173 -10.41 -12.54 4.94
N HIS A 174 -9.54 -12.52 3.94
CA HIS A 174 -9.68 -13.33 2.73
C HIS A 174 -8.65 -14.45 2.67
N SER A 175 -9.14 -15.68 2.51
CA SER A 175 -8.25 -16.85 2.44
C SER A 175 -7.61 -17.03 1.06
N GLY A 176 -6.53 -17.82 1.00
CA GLY A 176 -5.93 -18.20 -0.28
C GLY A 176 -6.89 -19.00 -1.16
N ASP A 177 -7.73 -19.84 -0.57
CA ASP A 177 -8.73 -20.63 -1.31
C ASP A 177 -9.82 -19.74 -1.91
N GLU A 178 -10.23 -18.67 -1.21
CA GLU A 178 -11.14 -17.66 -1.78
C GLU A 178 -10.50 -16.92 -2.95
N MET A 179 -9.21 -16.60 -2.85
CA MET A 179 -8.49 -15.84 -3.89
C MET A 179 -8.17 -16.68 -5.12
N HIS A 180 -7.87 -17.97 -4.94
CA HIS A 180 -7.70 -18.92 -6.04
C HIS A 180 -9.05 -19.40 -6.61
N GLY A 181 -10.17 -19.07 -5.96
CA GLY A 181 -11.49 -19.54 -6.38
C GLY A 181 -11.76 -20.99 -5.96
N THR A 182 -12.98 -21.42 -6.22
CA THR A 182 -13.45 -22.78 -5.96
C THR A 182 -14.05 -23.33 -7.23
N MET A 183 -13.98 -24.64 -7.43
CA MET A 183 -14.64 -25.28 -8.58
C MET A 183 -16.15 -24.99 -8.59
N GLY A 184 -16.66 -24.60 -9.75
CA GLY A 184 -18.08 -24.31 -9.94
C GLY A 184 -18.32 -23.14 -10.90
N ASP A 185 -19.57 -23.03 -11.35
CA ASP A 185 -20.00 -21.92 -12.21
C ASP A 185 -20.43 -20.74 -11.31
N PHE A 186 -19.67 -19.64 -11.35
CA PHE A 186 -19.99 -18.40 -10.64
C PHE A 186 -20.24 -17.29 -11.66
N ASP A 187 -21.46 -16.74 -11.66
CA ASP A 187 -21.86 -15.68 -12.58
C ASP A 187 -21.51 -14.29 -12.05
N HIS A 188 -21.29 -14.16 -10.73
CA HIS A 188 -20.85 -12.92 -10.09
C HIS A 188 -20.17 -13.15 -8.72
N ARG A 189 -19.50 -12.11 -8.21
CA ARG A 189 -18.74 -12.14 -6.94
C ARG A 189 -19.56 -12.46 -5.67
N TYR A 190 -20.89 -12.46 -5.77
CA TYR A 190 -21.80 -12.74 -4.67
C TYR A 190 -22.49 -14.11 -4.81
N ASP A 191 -21.99 -14.99 -5.65
CA ASP A 191 -22.49 -16.36 -5.73
C ASP A 191 -21.90 -17.21 -4.60
N GLY A 192 -22.70 -18.13 -4.07
CA GLY A 192 -22.33 -18.95 -2.92
C GLY A 192 -22.45 -18.23 -1.57
N ALA A 193 -21.77 -18.76 -0.55
CA ALA A 193 -21.85 -18.25 0.82
C ALA A 193 -21.39 -16.78 0.94
N ALA A 194 -21.89 -16.07 1.95
CA ALA A 194 -21.46 -14.71 2.25
C ALA A 194 -20.09 -14.71 2.95
N LEU A 195 -19.02 -14.82 2.16
CA LEU A 195 -17.64 -14.83 2.64
C LEU A 195 -16.91 -13.51 2.30
N PRO A 196 -16.04 -13.02 3.21
CA PRO A 196 -15.91 -13.45 4.60
C PRO A 196 -17.15 -13.04 5.41
N SER A 197 -17.52 -13.86 6.39
CA SER A 197 -18.63 -13.56 7.30
C SER A 197 -18.13 -12.93 8.59
N CYS A 198 -18.87 -11.94 9.09
CA CYS A 198 -18.59 -11.34 10.40
C CYS A 198 -18.62 -12.36 11.54
N THR A 199 -19.36 -13.45 11.39
CA THR A 199 -19.52 -14.52 12.38
C THR A 199 -18.70 -15.77 12.07
N ASP A 200 -17.74 -15.68 11.14
CA ASP A 200 -16.79 -16.77 10.92
C ASP A 200 -15.92 -17.02 12.17
N ALA A 201 -15.34 -18.22 12.22
CA ALA A 201 -14.49 -18.61 13.33
C ALA A 201 -13.32 -17.62 13.50
N GLY A 202 -13.09 -17.16 14.73
CA GLY A 202 -12.09 -16.15 15.07
C GLY A 202 -12.55 -14.69 14.90
N CYS A 203 -13.76 -14.44 14.40
CA CYS A 203 -14.33 -13.10 14.27
C CYS A 203 -15.34 -12.81 15.39
N HIS A 204 -16.63 -12.65 15.07
CA HIS A 204 -17.69 -12.32 16.03
C HIS A 204 -18.62 -13.51 16.31
N GLU A 205 -18.03 -14.65 16.74
CA GLU A 205 -18.76 -15.91 17.02
C GLU A 205 -19.85 -15.78 18.10
N ASP A 206 -19.65 -14.87 19.05
CA ASP A 206 -20.57 -14.65 20.16
C ASP A 206 -21.80 -13.79 19.79
N VAL A 207 -21.87 -13.30 18.53
CA VAL A 207 -23.01 -12.52 18.04
C VAL A 207 -24.15 -13.48 17.68
N GLY A 208 -25.19 -13.47 18.50
CA GLY A 208 -26.39 -14.28 18.29
C GLY A 208 -27.59 -13.75 19.07
N THR A 209 -28.73 -14.42 18.89
CA THR A 209 -30.00 -14.03 19.53
C THR A 209 -29.89 -14.14 21.06
N GLY A 210 -30.16 -13.03 21.76
CA GLY A 210 -30.12 -12.96 23.23
C GLY A 210 -28.82 -12.40 23.84
N GLY A 211 -27.95 -11.78 23.04
CA GLY A 211 -26.82 -10.99 23.53
C GLY A 211 -27.23 -9.70 24.26
N GLU A 212 -26.25 -8.99 24.84
CA GLU A 212 -26.50 -7.75 25.61
C GLU A 212 -26.88 -6.54 24.73
N ILE A 213 -26.67 -6.63 23.42
CA ILE A 213 -26.96 -5.57 22.45
C ILE A 213 -28.36 -5.79 21.87
N GLU A 214 -29.31 -4.92 22.20
CA GLU A 214 -30.72 -5.00 21.79
C GLU A 214 -30.89 -5.04 20.26
N GLN A 215 -30.03 -4.34 19.52
CA GLN A 215 -30.03 -4.30 18.06
C GLN A 215 -29.63 -5.65 17.44
N HIS A 216 -28.93 -6.55 18.15
CA HIS A 216 -28.63 -7.91 17.68
C HIS A 216 -29.78 -8.89 17.93
N SER A 217 -31.02 -8.39 17.91
CA SER A 217 -32.22 -9.22 18.04
C SER A 217 -32.43 -10.13 16.83
N GLU A 218 -33.22 -11.19 17.01
CA GLU A 218 -33.62 -12.09 15.92
C GLU A 218 -34.27 -11.34 14.74
N GLY A 219 -35.05 -10.30 15.05
CA GLY A 219 -35.68 -9.45 14.04
C GLY A 219 -34.65 -8.75 13.14
N HIS A 220 -33.61 -8.13 13.71
CA HIS A 220 -32.58 -7.49 12.90
C HIS A 220 -31.70 -8.50 12.18
N LEU A 221 -31.17 -9.51 12.88
CA LEU A 221 -30.25 -10.48 12.29
C LEU A 221 -30.87 -11.27 11.12
N THR A 222 -32.20 -11.40 11.07
CA THR A 222 -32.91 -12.04 9.96
C THR A 222 -33.31 -11.08 8.83
N GLN A 223 -33.47 -9.78 9.11
CA GLN A 223 -33.98 -8.81 8.13
C GLN A 223 -32.90 -7.91 7.53
N VAL A 224 -31.83 -7.59 8.25
CA VAL A 224 -30.80 -6.64 7.82
C VAL A 224 -29.41 -7.28 7.86
N SER A 225 -28.57 -7.00 6.87
CA SER A 225 -27.17 -7.44 6.92
C SER A 225 -26.37 -6.61 7.95
N CYS A 226 -25.31 -7.18 8.52
CA CYS A 226 -24.47 -6.49 9.51
C CYS A 226 -23.96 -5.14 9.00
N GLN A 227 -23.65 -5.06 7.71
CA GLN A 227 -23.14 -3.87 7.05
C GLN A 227 -24.17 -2.72 7.05
N VAL A 228 -25.48 -2.97 7.16
CA VAL A 228 -26.48 -1.90 7.34
C VAL A 228 -26.15 -1.07 8.57
N CYS A 229 -25.83 -1.73 9.69
CA CYS A 229 -25.52 -1.06 10.95
C CYS A 229 -24.07 -0.58 11.02
N HIS A 230 -23.15 -1.31 10.41
CA HIS A 230 -21.72 -1.11 10.66
C HIS A 230 -20.98 -0.37 9.55
N THR A 231 -21.63 0.14 8.52
CA THR A 231 -20.95 0.82 7.42
C THR A 231 -20.89 2.33 7.63
N ALA A 232 -19.69 2.93 7.57
CA ALA A 232 -19.54 4.37 7.36
C ALA A 232 -19.78 4.75 5.89
N PRO A 233 -20.04 6.04 5.56
CA PRO A 233 -20.27 6.47 4.19
C PRO A 233 -19.21 5.96 3.20
N TYR A 234 -19.64 5.58 2.01
CA TYR A 234 -18.80 4.91 1.01
C TYR A 234 -19.07 5.46 -0.39
N LYS A 235 -18.20 5.05 -1.33
CA LYS A 235 -18.13 5.66 -2.66
C LYS A 235 -19.10 5.02 -3.64
N SER A 236 -19.99 5.82 -4.20
CA SER A 236 -20.84 5.51 -5.35
C SER A 236 -20.28 6.19 -6.60
N CYS A 237 -20.41 5.55 -7.76
CA CYS A 237 -19.93 6.09 -9.03
C CYS A 237 -21.02 5.94 -10.08
N SER A 238 -21.12 6.90 -11.00
CA SER A 238 -22.18 6.94 -12.03
C SER A 238 -21.59 7.15 -13.42
N ASN A 239 -22.36 6.80 -14.44
CA ASN A 239 -22.14 7.20 -15.83
C ASN A 239 -20.74 6.90 -16.41
N CYS A 240 -20.29 5.64 -16.32
CA CYS A 240 -19.06 5.23 -17.01
C CYS A 240 -19.25 5.28 -18.52
N HIS A 241 -18.42 6.02 -19.22
CA HIS A 241 -18.36 6.07 -20.68
C HIS A 241 -16.99 5.64 -21.15
N VAL A 242 -16.94 4.62 -22.01
CA VAL A 242 -15.69 4.07 -22.53
C VAL A 242 -15.40 4.58 -23.94
N GLN A 243 -14.15 4.94 -24.21
CA GLN A 243 -13.71 5.56 -25.48
C GLN A 243 -12.25 5.22 -25.77
N GLN A 244 -11.82 5.42 -27.02
CA GLN A 244 -10.40 5.35 -27.38
C GLN A 244 -9.89 6.70 -27.89
N SER A 245 -8.61 6.98 -27.63
CA SER A 245 -7.91 8.10 -28.28
C SER A 245 -7.71 7.84 -29.77
N ASP A 246 -7.29 8.87 -30.52
CA ASP A 246 -6.94 8.76 -31.94
C ASP A 246 -5.81 7.74 -32.20
N GLU A 247 -5.00 7.44 -31.18
CA GLU A 247 -3.91 6.45 -31.22
C GLU A 247 -4.37 5.04 -30.81
N GLY A 248 -5.66 4.84 -30.53
CA GLY A 248 -6.25 3.57 -30.11
C GLY A 248 -6.05 3.24 -28.62
N VAL A 249 -5.60 4.18 -27.80
CA VAL A 249 -5.44 3.96 -26.35
C VAL A 249 -6.81 4.04 -25.66
N PRO A 250 -7.27 2.98 -24.98
CA PRO A 250 -8.54 2.98 -24.25
C PRO A 250 -8.50 3.90 -23.02
N TYR A 251 -9.59 4.61 -22.78
CA TYR A 251 -9.83 5.35 -21.54
C TYR A 251 -11.33 5.33 -21.20
N TYR A 252 -11.67 5.78 -19.99
CA TYR A 252 -13.04 5.96 -19.58
C TYR A 252 -13.24 7.33 -18.91
N LYS A 253 -14.49 7.77 -18.88
CA LYS A 253 -14.94 8.91 -18.09
C LYS A 253 -16.04 8.45 -17.17
N ILE A 254 -16.05 8.95 -15.95
CA ILE A 254 -17.12 8.75 -14.98
C ILE A 254 -17.51 10.12 -14.46
N ASP A 255 -18.75 10.22 -13.99
CA ASP A 255 -19.17 11.39 -13.23
C ASP A 255 -18.45 11.44 -11.88
N GLU A 256 -18.52 12.60 -11.24
CA GLU A 256 -17.95 12.79 -9.91
C GLU A 256 -18.49 11.74 -8.95
N ALA A 257 -17.58 11.07 -8.26
CA ALA A 257 -17.94 10.01 -7.34
C ALA A 257 -18.64 10.62 -6.11
N GLN A 258 -19.81 10.08 -5.77
CA GLN A 258 -20.60 10.55 -4.65
C GLN A 258 -20.29 9.73 -3.40
N MET A 259 -20.10 10.41 -2.27
CA MET A 259 -19.95 9.75 -0.97
C MET A 259 -21.28 9.76 -0.24
N GLY A 260 -21.72 8.59 0.23
CA GLY A 260 -23.01 8.46 0.90
C GLY A 260 -23.23 7.12 1.56
N PHE A 261 -24.41 6.94 2.12
CA PHE A 261 -24.87 5.68 2.71
C PHE A 261 -26.35 5.51 2.38
N GLN A 262 -26.70 4.42 1.70
CA GLN A 262 -28.07 4.06 1.38
C GLN A 262 -28.36 2.60 1.73
N ILE A 263 -29.56 2.37 2.27
CA ILE A 263 -30.16 1.05 2.52
C ILE A 263 -31.22 0.77 1.45
N GLY A 264 -31.06 -0.32 0.72
CA GLY A 264 -32.04 -0.76 -0.28
C GLY A 264 -32.66 -2.12 0.06
N ILE A 265 -33.66 -2.51 -0.73
CA ILE A 265 -34.15 -3.89 -0.76
C ILE A 265 -33.09 -4.75 -1.44
N ASN A 266 -32.77 -5.90 -0.84
CA ASN A 266 -31.77 -6.81 -1.37
C ASN A 266 -32.15 -7.36 -2.75
N PRO A 267 -31.45 -6.98 -3.84
CA PRO A 267 -31.78 -7.43 -5.20
C PRO A 267 -31.40 -8.88 -5.48
N ILE A 268 -30.55 -9.49 -4.64
CA ILE A 268 -30.01 -10.84 -4.79
C ILE A 268 -30.38 -11.75 -3.61
N ARG A 269 -31.55 -11.50 -3.02
CA ARG A 269 -32.00 -12.22 -1.83
C ARG A 269 -32.09 -13.72 -2.10
N SER A 270 -31.37 -14.50 -1.32
CA SER A 270 -31.25 -15.95 -1.47
C SER A 270 -31.10 -16.64 -0.11
N GLY A 271 -30.91 -17.98 -0.10
CA GLY A 271 -30.58 -18.70 1.13
C GLY A 271 -29.25 -18.25 1.75
N ASP A 272 -28.26 -17.92 0.91
CA ASP A 272 -26.93 -17.47 1.34
C ASP A 272 -26.92 -15.98 1.73
N ARG A 273 -27.86 -15.19 1.20
CA ARG A 273 -28.06 -13.76 1.51
C ARG A 273 -29.53 -13.49 1.86
N PRO A 274 -29.99 -13.93 3.05
CA PRO A 274 -31.42 -13.96 3.38
C PRO A 274 -32.01 -12.61 3.77
N TRP A 275 -31.17 -11.59 4.00
CA TRP A 275 -31.59 -10.29 4.48
C TRP A 275 -32.49 -9.57 3.48
N LYS A 276 -33.53 -8.89 3.99
CA LYS A 276 -34.42 -8.04 3.20
C LYS A 276 -33.74 -6.70 2.88
N TYR A 277 -33.03 -6.11 3.84
CA TYR A 277 -32.40 -4.80 3.69
C TYR A 277 -30.88 -4.90 3.77
N VAL A 278 -30.21 -4.22 2.86
CA VAL A 278 -28.76 -4.28 2.67
C VAL A 278 -28.24 -2.90 2.24
N PRO A 279 -26.95 -2.59 2.45
CA PRO A 279 -26.35 -1.45 1.81
C PRO A 279 -26.41 -1.62 0.29
N VAL A 280 -26.73 -0.54 -0.42
CA VAL A 280 -26.76 -0.52 -1.90
C VAL A 280 -25.87 0.58 -2.45
N ARG A 281 -25.18 0.28 -3.53
CA ARG A 281 -24.22 1.19 -4.17
C ARG A 281 -24.58 1.39 -5.63
N HIS A 282 -24.51 2.63 -6.08
CA HIS A 282 -24.59 2.94 -7.50
C HIS A 282 -23.35 2.42 -8.25
N VAL A 283 -23.55 1.65 -9.32
CA VAL A 283 -22.47 1.20 -10.20
C VAL A 283 -22.33 2.14 -11.40
N PRO A 284 -21.10 2.39 -11.90
CA PRO A 284 -20.90 3.37 -12.95
C PRO A 284 -21.27 2.77 -14.31
N ILE A 285 -22.53 2.89 -14.70
CA ILE A 285 -23.09 2.47 -15.99
C ILE A 285 -24.16 3.48 -16.39
N ALA A 286 -24.30 3.73 -17.69
CA ALA A 286 -25.33 4.56 -18.31
C ALA A 286 -25.85 3.83 -19.56
N ARG A 287 -27.02 4.24 -20.07
CA ARG A 287 -27.60 3.67 -21.30
C ARG A 287 -26.66 3.84 -22.49
N ASP A 288 -25.91 4.94 -22.53
CA ASP A 288 -24.97 5.33 -23.57
C ASP A 288 -23.50 5.08 -23.20
N SER A 289 -23.22 4.26 -22.18
CA SER A 289 -21.87 3.88 -21.74
C SER A 289 -20.95 3.44 -22.88
N PHE A 290 -21.51 2.80 -23.91
CA PHE A 290 -20.79 2.21 -25.04
C PHE A 290 -21.04 2.93 -26.37
N SER A 291 -21.59 4.15 -26.34
CA SER A 291 -21.96 4.94 -27.54
C SER A 291 -20.81 5.16 -28.54
N PHE A 292 -19.55 5.09 -28.09
CA PHE A 292 -18.38 5.14 -28.97
C PHE A 292 -18.31 3.95 -29.94
N TYR A 293 -18.75 2.77 -29.51
CA TYR A 293 -18.67 1.52 -30.27
C TYR A 293 -19.94 1.24 -31.08
N GLY A 294 -21.05 1.88 -30.74
CA GLY A 294 -22.31 1.77 -31.48
C GLY A 294 -23.45 2.46 -30.75
N ASP A 295 -24.54 2.69 -31.48
CA ASP A 295 -25.76 3.27 -30.93
C ASP A 295 -26.55 2.20 -30.16
N ASP A 296 -27.11 2.57 -29.00
CA ASP A 296 -28.06 1.78 -28.21
C ASP A 296 -27.59 0.33 -27.92
N LEU A 297 -26.33 0.15 -27.53
CA LEU A 297 -25.76 -1.18 -27.28
C LEU A 297 -26.30 -1.87 -26.01
N LEU A 298 -27.12 -1.20 -25.20
CA LEU A 298 -27.74 -1.74 -23.99
C LEU A 298 -29.28 -1.66 -24.04
N PRO A 299 -29.94 -2.30 -25.04
CA PRO A 299 -31.39 -2.18 -25.23
C PRO A 299 -32.21 -2.76 -24.07
N ASN A 300 -31.63 -3.66 -23.27
CA ASN A 300 -32.24 -4.23 -22.08
C ASN A 300 -31.72 -3.59 -20.79
N PHE A 301 -31.34 -2.30 -20.83
CA PHE A 301 -30.72 -1.62 -19.70
C PHE A 301 -31.48 -1.82 -18.38
N ASP A 302 -32.80 -1.74 -18.39
CA ASP A 302 -33.64 -1.85 -17.19
C ASP A 302 -33.75 -3.26 -16.60
N SER A 303 -33.12 -4.27 -17.22
CA SER A 303 -33.13 -5.65 -16.72
C SER A 303 -32.36 -5.83 -15.40
N LEU A 304 -31.45 -4.91 -15.09
CA LEU A 304 -30.65 -4.92 -13.88
C LEU A 304 -30.65 -3.55 -13.21
N PRO A 305 -30.74 -3.48 -11.86
CA PRO A 305 -30.63 -2.21 -11.15
C PRO A 305 -29.23 -1.60 -11.29
N THR A 306 -29.15 -0.27 -11.26
CA THR A 306 -27.90 0.49 -11.16
C THR A 306 -27.47 0.63 -9.70
N TRP A 307 -28.41 0.61 -8.76
CA TRP A 307 -28.16 0.44 -7.33
C TRP A 307 -28.09 -1.05 -6.97
N LYS A 308 -26.88 -1.54 -6.72
CA LYS A 308 -26.62 -2.97 -6.48
C LYS A 308 -26.27 -3.27 -5.03
N TYR A 309 -26.47 -4.52 -4.62
CA TYR A 309 -25.99 -5.05 -3.35
C TYR A 309 -24.52 -4.67 -3.12
N ALA A 310 -24.21 -4.15 -1.94
CA ALA A 310 -22.87 -3.67 -1.62
C ALA A 310 -22.32 -4.31 -0.34
N THR A 311 -21.00 -4.49 -0.36
CA THR A 311 -20.17 -4.88 0.79
C THR A 311 -19.06 -3.85 0.98
N PRO A 312 -19.39 -2.64 1.49
CA PRO A 312 -18.40 -1.58 1.67
C PRO A 312 -17.33 -1.98 2.69
N HIS A 313 -16.09 -1.55 2.45
CA HIS A 313 -14.96 -1.83 3.33
C HIS A 313 -14.75 -0.68 4.32
N THR A 314 -15.80 -0.28 5.03
CA THR A 314 -15.79 0.88 5.93
C THR A 314 -16.39 0.54 7.29
N ILE A 315 -16.18 -0.69 7.75
CA ILE A 315 -16.81 -1.20 8.95
C ILE A 315 -16.40 -0.38 10.17
N GLN A 316 -17.40 0.11 10.90
CA GLN A 316 -17.28 0.84 12.16
C GLN A 316 -18.07 0.14 13.24
N ARG A 317 -17.53 0.18 14.47
CA ARG A 317 -18.29 -0.26 15.64
C ARG A 317 -19.50 0.63 15.90
N VAL A 318 -19.36 1.92 15.64
CA VAL A 318 -20.38 2.94 15.92
C VAL A 318 -20.55 3.81 14.67
N THR A 319 -21.78 3.89 14.18
CA THR A 319 -22.20 4.67 13.01
C THR A 319 -23.42 5.53 13.38
N PRO A 320 -23.75 6.57 12.59
CA PRO A 320 -24.95 7.38 12.84
C PRO A 320 -26.23 6.53 12.95
N GLN A 321 -26.38 5.51 12.11
CA GLN A 321 -27.56 4.67 12.05
C GLN A 321 -27.64 3.60 13.16
N ASN A 322 -26.51 3.21 13.77
CA ASN A 322 -26.51 2.20 14.84
C ASN A 322 -26.47 2.78 16.27
N GLN A 323 -26.25 4.09 16.41
CA GLN A 323 -26.29 4.78 17.71
C GLN A 323 -27.70 4.91 18.29
N GLY A 324 -28.74 4.70 17.48
CA GLY A 324 -30.14 4.74 17.87
C GLY A 324 -31.00 3.89 16.94
N CYS A 325 -32.33 4.04 17.05
CA CYS A 325 -33.29 3.37 16.18
C CYS A 325 -33.70 4.25 14.98
N THR A 326 -32.78 5.10 14.48
CA THR A 326 -33.09 6.10 13.43
C THR A 326 -33.58 5.47 12.13
N CYS A 327 -33.17 4.24 11.81
CA CYS A 327 -33.70 3.48 10.67
C CYS A 327 -35.22 3.24 10.72
N HIS A 328 -35.86 3.42 11.87
CA HIS A 328 -37.32 3.30 12.04
C HIS A 328 -38.04 4.64 12.10
N GLU A 329 -37.33 5.75 11.90
CA GLU A 329 -37.85 7.11 12.01
C GLU A 329 -37.44 8.01 10.83
N ASP A 330 -36.33 7.69 10.15
CA ASP A 330 -35.72 8.50 9.11
C ASP A 330 -35.61 7.73 7.79
N LEU A 331 -36.42 8.15 6.80
CA LEU A 331 -36.41 7.54 5.48
C LEU A 331 -35.16 7.94 4.67
N THR A 332 -34.42 8.99 5.04
CA THR A 332 -33.24 9.44 4.27
C THR A 332 -32.06 8.48 4.35
N LEU A 333 -32.11 7.47 5.23
CA LEU A 333 -31.12 6.39 5.28
C LEU A 333 -31.39 5.32 4.22
N PHE A 334 -32.57 5.33 3.60
CA PHE A 334 -32.98 4.35 2.60
C PHE A 334 -32.93 4.93 1.20
N LEU A 335 -32.71 4.06 0.21
CA LEU A 335 -32.83 4.43 -1.19
C LEU A 335 -34.31 4.62 -1.55
N THR A 336 -34.72 5.85 -1.78
CA THR A 336 -36.07 6.20 -2.22
C THR A 336 -36.09 6.52 -3.72
N ALA A 337 -37.29 6.71 -4.29
CA ALA A 337 -37.41 7.12 -5.69
C ALA A 337 -36.81 8.53 -5.94
N ASP A 338 -36.77 9.40 -4.93
CA ASP A 338 -36.21 10.74 -5.06
C ASP A 338 -34.67 10.74 -5.11
N ASP A 339 -34.03 9.64 -4.69
CA ASP A 339 -32.58 9.45 -4.69
C ASP A 339 -32.05 8.84 -6.00
N VAL A 340 -32.94 8.37 -6.88
CA VAL A 340 -32.61 7.68 -8.13
C VAL A 340 -32.80 8.64 -9.30
N ASP A 341 -31.86 8.62 -10.24
CA ASP A 341 -31.98 9.38 -11.47
C ASP A 341 -33.27 8.99 -12.21
N PRO A 342 -34.10 9.96 -12.69
CA PRO A 342 -35.33 9.65 -13.41
C PRO A 342 -35.18 8.64 -14.55
N ASP A 343 -34.05 8.64 -15.26
CA ASP A 343 -33.79 7.74 -16.39
C ASP A 343 -33.46 6.30 -15.95
N GLU A 344 -33.21 6.09 -14.66
CA GLU A 344 -32.89 4.81 -14.05
C GLU A 344 -33.98 4.29 -13.09
N LEU A 345 -35.07 5.05 -12.92
CA LEU A 345 -36.14 4.69 -12.00
C LEU A 345 -36.73 3.31 -12.29
N GLU A 346 -36.92 2.99 -13.57
CA GLU A 346 -37.45 1.70 -14.00
C GLU A 346 -36.53 0.54 -13.58
N ALA A 347 -35.24 0.63 -13.87
CA ALA A 347 -34.24 -0.35 -13.47
C ALA A 347 -34.19 -0.60 -11.95
N ASN A 348 -34.48 0.42 -11.12
CA ASN A 348 -34.28 0.37 -9.68
C ASN A 348 -35.54 0.15 -8.84
N GLN A 349 -36.73 0.00 -9.46
CA GLN A 349 -38.00 -0.17 -8.72
C GLN A 349 -37.94 -1.28 -7.66
N ALA A 350 -37.24 -2.38 -7.96
CA ALA A 350 -37.12 -3.53 -7.07
C ALA A 350 -36.19 -3.30 -5.86
N VAL A 351 -35.39 -2.23 -5.88
CA VAL A 351 -34.39 -1.92 -4.83
C VAL A 351 -34.84 -0.75 -3.95
N ILE A 352 -35.77 0.08 -4.43
CA ILE A 352 -36.32 1.24 -3.74
C ILE A 352 -37.15 0.81 -2.51
N VAL A 353 -36.97 1.55 -1.42
CA VAL A 353 -37.76 1.42 -0.18
C VAL A 353 -38.74 2.58 -0.11
N ALA A 354 -40.02 2.30 -0.35
CA ALA A 354 -41.08 3.31 -0.39
C ALA A 354 -41.53 3.79 1.00
N GLU A 355 -41.41 2.94 2.02
CA GLU A 355 -41.90 3.22 3.37
C GLU A 355 -40.88 2.75 4.42
N ILE A 356 -40.81 3.50 5.52
CA ILE A 356 -39.94 3.19 6.66
C ILE A 356 -40.33 1.82 7.24
N PRO A 357 -39.38 0.90 7.48
CA PRO A 357 -39.67 -0.40 8.09
C PRO A 357 -40.31 -0.26 9.47
N ALA A 358 -41.48 -0.86 9.66
CA ALA A 358 -42.17 -0.88 10.95
C ALA A 358 -41.40 -1.71 11.99
N MET A 359 -41.45 -1.30 13.26
CA MET A 359 -40.86 -2.03 14.39
C MET A 359 -41.67 -3.26 14.85
N GLU A 360 -42.73 -3.66 14.15
CA GLU A 360 -43.54 -4.81 14.57
C GLU A 360 -42.94 -6.13 14.12
N ILE A 361 -42.51 -6.94 15.10
CA ILE A 361 -42.24 -8.36 14.93
C ILE A 361 -43.61 -9.04 14.74
N SER A 362 -43.97 -9.32 13.49
CA SER A 362 -45.12 -10.17 13.18
C SER A 362 -44.71 -11.64 13.37
N ASP A 363 -45.46 -12.39 14.17
CA ASP A 363 -45.37 -13.85 14.30
C ASP A 363 -45.88 -14.60 13.05
N GLU A 364 -46.29 -13.88 12.00
CA GLU A 364 -46.83 -14.46 10.78
C GLU A 364 -45.70 -14.63 9.74
N PRO A 365 -45.47 -15.85 9.22
CA PRO A 365 -44.44 -16.08 8.20
C PRO A 365 -44.72 -15.21 6.97
N PRO A 366 -43.68 -14.67 6.31
CA PRO A 366 -43.85 -13.78 5.18
C PRO A 366 -44.67 -14.50 4.11
N THR A 367 -45.82 -13.91 3.78
CA THR A 367 -46.58 -14.33 2.60
C THR A 367 -45.73 -13.98 1.38
N PRO A 368 -45.56 -14.89 0.40
CA PRO A 368 -44.89 -14.53 -0.83
C PRO A 368 -45.69 -13.41 -1.50
N GLU A 369 -45.12 -12.21 -1.59
CA GLU A 369 -45.70 -11.13 -2.35
C GLU A 369 -45.70 -11.48 -3.84
N PRO A 370 -46.77 -11.13 -4.57
CA PRO A 370 -46.93 -11.53 -5.95
C PRO A 370 -45.92 -10.80 -6.84
N THR A 371 -45.24 -11.58 -7.68
CA THR A 371 -44.43 -11.10 -8.80
C THR A 371 -45.28 -10.16 -9.66
N PRO A 372 -44.82 -8.93 -10.00
CA PRO A 372 -45.57 -8.05 -10.88
C PRO A 372 -45.66 -8.67 -12.28
N GLU A 373 -46.88 -8.99 -12.69
CA GLU A 373 -47.22 -9.41 -14.05
C GLU A 373 -47.23 -8.17 -14.96
N GLN A 374 -46.53 -8.27 -16.09
CA GLN A 374 -46.41 -7.23 -17.11
C GLN A 374 -47.79 -6.68 -17.50
N THR A 375 -48.01 -5.38 -17.30
CA THR A 375 -49.23 -4.70 -17.76
C THR A 375 -48.92 -3.81 -18.94
N GLU A 376 -49.65 -4.05 -20.03
CA GLU A 376 -49.58 -3.35 -21.31
C GLU A 376 -49.77 -1.83 -21.17
N GLU A 377 -48.94 -1.07 -21.91
CA GLU A 377 -48.97 0.38 -22.07
C GLU A 377 -50.34 0.96 -22.45
N PRO A 378 -50.64 2.20 -22.02
CA PRO A 378 -51.43 3.12 -22.82
C PRO A 378 -50.55 4.25 -23.39
N ALA A 379 -50.56 4.35 -24.72
CA ALA A 379 -49.97 5.43 -25.49
C ALA A 379 -50.49 6.82 -25.06
N ALA A 380 -49.57 7.79 -24.89
CA ALA A 380 -49.89 9.21 -24.81
C ALA A 380 -48.93 10.05 -25.67
N GLU A 381 -49.53 10.85 -26.54
CA GLU A 381 -48.95 11.84 -27.46
C GLU A 381 -48.30 13.04 -26.74
N PRO A 382 -47.47 13.85 -27.45
CA PRO A 382 -46.38 14.62 -26.84
C PRO A 382 -46.85 15.96 -26.28
N THR A 383 -46.24 16.37 -25.16
CA THR A 383 -46.41 17.72 -24.59
C THR A 383 -45.10 18.51 -24.70
N ALA A 384 -45.28 19.80 -24.97
CA ALA A 384 -44.29 20.72 -25.52
C ALA A 384 -43.03 20.97 -24.65
N GLU A 385 -41.92 21.19 -25.36
CA GLU A 385 -40.61 21.65 -24.88
C GLU A 385 -40.70 22.86 -23.92
N PRO A 386 -39.93 22.87 -22.82
CA PRO A 386 -39.53 24.10 -22.16
C PRO A 386 -38.19 24.59 -22.72
N THR A 387 -38.23 25.80 -23.25
CA THR A 387 -37.12 26.64 -23.71
C THR A 387 -35.95 26.69 -22.74
N ALA A 388 -34.75 26.45 -23.26
CA ALA A 388 -33.46 26.62 -22.60
C ALA A 388 -33.20 28.08 -22.16
N GLU A 389 -32.79 28.27 -20.91
CA GLU A 389 -32.01 29.42 -20.48
C GLU A 389 -30.50 29.08 -20.58
N PRO A 390 -29.63 30.03 -20.95
CA PRO A 390 -28.23 29.74 -21.24
C PRO A 390 -27.40 29.62 -19.95
N ALA A 391 -26.68 28.51 -19.82
CA ALA A 391 -25.65 28.29 -18.81
C ALA A 391 -24.47 29.26 -19.00
N GLU A 392 -23.96 29.80 -17.89
CA GLU A 392 -22.69 30.53 -17.84
C GLU A 392 -21.52 29.56 -18.05
N GLU A 393 -20.56 29.95 -18.89
CA GLU A 393 -19.31 29.21 -19.16
C GLU A 393 -18.45 29.06 -17.90
N PRO A 394 -17.83 27.89 -17.65
CA PRO A 394 -16.82 27.74 -16.62
C PRO A 394 -15.53 28.48 -17.02
N ALA A 395 -14.95 29.21 -16.06
CA ALA A 395 -13.73 29.98 -16.24
C ALA A 395 -12.52 29.09 -16.55
N GLU A 396 -11.70 29.52 -17.52
CA GLU A 396 -10.43 28.89 -17.87
C GLU A 396 -9.44 28.87 -16.69
N PRO A 397 -8.60 27.82 -16.55
CA PRO A 397 -7.54 27.79 -15.56
C PRO A 397 -6.52 28.93 -15.82
N PRO A 398 -5.90 29.50 -14.78
CA PRO A 398 -4.97 30.60 -14.94
C PRO A 398 -3.78 30.20 -15.82
N PRO A 399 -3.28 31.11 -16.68
CA PRO A 399 -2.16 30.81 -17.56
C PRO A 399 -0.91 30.53 -16.74
N VAL A 400 -0.22 29.43 -17.07
CA VAL A 400 1.14 29.15 -16.57
C VAL A 400 2.04 30.29 -17.03
N GLU A 401 2.57 31.08 -16.09
CA GLU A 401 3.49 32.17 -16.41
C GLU A 401 4.75 31.61 -17.10
N PRO A 402 5.26 32.24 -18.16
CA PRO A 402 6.47 31.79 -18.83
C PRO A 402 7.66 31.84 -17.85
N PRO A 403 8.59 30.88 -17.91
CA PRO A 403 9.75 30.84 -17.01
C PRO A 403 10.53 32.15 -17.11
N ALA A 404 10.98 32.66 -15.96
CA ALA A 404 11.77 33.87 -15.88
C ALA A 404 13.07 33.72 -16.71
N SER A 405 13.47 34.79 -17.40
CA SER A 405 14.72 34.81 -18.17
C SER A 405 15.92 34.51 -17.27
N PRO A 406 16.96 33.78 -17.74
CA PRO A 406 18.18 33.54 -16.98
C PRO A 406 18.84 34.81 -16.40
N ASP A 407 18.66 35.96 -17.06
CA ASP A 407 19.16 37.28 -16.61
C ASP A 407 18.44 37.84 -15.37
N ALA A 408 17.33 37.23 -14.93
CA ALA A 408 16.56 37.66 -13.77
C ALA A 408 17.20 37.22 -12.43
N TYR A 409 18.10 36.25 -12.46
CA TYR A 409 18.70 35.66 -11.26
C TYR A 409 19.96 36.42 -10.84
N SER A 410 20.01 36.76 -9.56
CA SER A 410 21.02 37.63 -8.96
C SER A 410 22.19 36.90 -8.31
N GLY A 411 22.01 35.61 -8.00
CA GLY A 411 23.03 34.76 -7.42
C GLY A 411 23.09 34.80 -5.88
N PRO A 412 23.59 33.73 -5.25
CA PRO A 412 23.58 33.55 -3.81
C PRO A 412 24.46 34.57 -3.06
N GLU A 413 25.52 35.08 -3.67
CA GLU A 413 26.43 36.08 -3.07
C GLU A 413 25.72 37.41 -2.83
N MET A 414 24.77 37.78 -3.70
CA MET A 414 23.94 38.98 -3.49
C MET A 414 23.08 38.81 -2.23
N CYS A 415 22.44 37.65 -2.08
CA CYS A 415 21.66 37.33 -0.89
C CYS A 415 22.56 37.29 0.37
N GLY A 416 23.75 36.70 0.26
CA GLY A 416 24.72 36.57 1.35
C GLY A 416 25.29 37.89 1.88
N ALA A 417 25.28 38.95 1.07
CA ALA A 417 25.67 40.29 1.52
C ALA A 417 24.79 40.82 2.67
N CYS A 418 23.52 40.40 2.72
CA CYS A 418 22.56 40.78 3.77
C CYS A 418 22.16 39.60 4.68
N HIS A 419 22.16 38.37 4.15
CA HIS A 419 21.78 37.14 4.84
C HIS A 419 22.99 36.23 5.11
N ALA A 420 24.08 36.80 5.63
CA ALA A 420 25.35 36.10 5.85
C ALA A 420 25.17 34.76 6.58
N ASP A 421 24.43 34.73 7.69
CA ASP A 421 24.20 33.50 8.47
C ASP A 421 23.48 32.40 7.67
N ARG A 422 22.59 32.77 6.75
CA ARG A 422 21.84 31.81 5.91
C ARG A 422 22.67 31.33 4.73
N HIS A 423 23.42 32.25 4.14
CA HIS A 423 24.36 31.95 3.07
C HIS A 423 25.48 31.02 3.54
N GLU A 424 26.02 31.23 4.75
CA GLU A 424 27.04 30.35 5.33
C GLU A 424 26.50 28.93 5.56
N LEU A 425 25.24 28.77 5.98
CA LEU A 425 24.60 27.47 6.13
C LEU A 425 24.35 26.78 4.79
N TRP A 426 23.94 27.54 3.77
CA TRP A 426 23.66 27.02 2.43
C TRP A 426 24.95 26.58 1.72
N ALA A 427 26.00 27.40 1.79
CA ALA A 427 27.25 27.19 1.06
C ALA A 427 27.99 25.90 1.43
N VAL A 428 27.67 25.28 2.57
CA VAL A 428 28.24 23.99 3.00
C VAL A 428 27.27 22.81 2.82
N GLY A 429 26.06 23.09 2.34
CA GLY A 429 24.96 22.14 2.22
C GLY A 429 24.94 21.41 0.86
N PRO A 430 24.25 20.26 0.77
CA PRO A 430 24.18 19.47 -0.47
C PRO A 430 23.56 20.21 -1.66
N HIS A 431 22.63 21.15 -1.42
CA HIS A 431 21.98 21.90 -2.49
C HIS A 431 22.91 22.92 -3.17
N ALA A 432 23.83 23.54 -2.43
CA ALA A 432 24.88 24.36 -3.03
C ALA A 432 25.81 23.52 -3.92
N HIS A 433 25.95 22.24 -3.58
CA HIS A 433 26.80 21.27 -4.26
C HIS A 433 26.04 20.26 -5.14
N SER A 434 24.79 20.57 -5.52
CA SER A 434 23.96 19.60 -6.23
C SER A 434 24.52 19.27 -7.61
N LEU A 435 25.12 20.26 -8.28
CA LEU A 435 25.67 20.07 -9.62
C LEU A 435 27.07 19.45 -9.59
N ASP A 436 27.93 19.80 -8.64
CA ASP A 436 29.32 19.33 -8.57
C ASP A 436 29.51 18.07 -7.69
N ASP A 437 28.43 17.49 -7.16
CA ASP A 437 28.47 16.20 -6.47
C ASP A 437 29.08 15.13 -7.40
N PRO A 438 30.19 14.48 -6.99
CA PRO A 438 30.89 13.53 -7.85
C PRO A 438 30.05 12.33 -8.28
N VAL A 439 29.10 11.90 -7.45
CA VAL A 439 28.23 10.77 -7.76
C VAL A 439 27.19 11.19 -8.79
N PHE A 440 26.60 12.37 -8.62
CA PHE A 440 25.73 12.95 -9.64
C PHE A 440 26.47 13.11 -10.98
N GLN A 441 27.70 13.64 -10.99
CA GLN A 441 28.47 13.81 -12.22
C GLN A 441 28.76 12.50 -12.94
N GLU A 442 29.05 11.43 -12.20
CA GLU A 442 29.23 10.08 -12.76
C GLU A 442 27.92 9.54 -13.38
N GLU A 443 26.81 9.62 -12.65
CA GLU A 443 25.51 9.16 -13.13
C GLU A 443 24.96 9.99 -14.29
N TRP A 444 25.12 11.30 -14.24
CA TRP A 444 24.71 12.20 -15.30
C TRP A 444 25.47 11.92 -16.60
N ALA A 445 26.79 11.67 -16.49
CA ALA A 445 27.60 11.24 -17.63
C ALA A 445 27.17 9.86 -18.15
N ALA A 446 26.88 8.90 -17.26
CA ALA A 446 26.38 7.57 -17.62
C ALA A 446 25.00 7.62 -18.30
N ALA A 447 24.14 8.57 -17.91
CA ALA A 447 22.85 8.86 -18.51
C ALA A 447 22.95 9.68 -19.81
N GLY A 448 24.16 9.90 -20.34
CA GLY A 448 24.38 10.62 -21.60
C GLY A 448 24.26 12.14 -21.49
N ASN A 449 24.43 12.70 -20.29
CA ASN A 449 24.27 14.12 -19.97
C ASN A 449 22.87 14.63 -20.32
N ALA A 450 21.85 13.89 -19.90
CA ALA A 450 20.47 14.23 -20.19
C ALA A 450 20.13 15.64 -19.63
N PRO A 451 19.61 16.57 -20.46
CA PRO A 451 19.36 17.95 -20.02
C PRO A 451 18.36 18.07 -18.86
N TYR A 452 17.37 17.17 -18.80
CA TYR A 452 16.34 17.21 -17.75
C TYR A 452 16.93 17.08 -16.34
N CYS A 453 18.09 16.45 -16.15
CA CYS A 453 18.74 16.34 -14.84
C CYS A 453 19.04 17.73 -14.25
N LEU A 454 19.29 18.72 -15.11
CA LEU A 454 19.58 20.09 -14.70
C LEU A 454 18.35 20.81 -14.14
N SER A 455 17.12 20.32 -14.37
CA SER A 455 15.92 20.91 -13.78
C SER A 455 15.91 20.85 -12.26
N CYS A 456 16.64 19.88 -11.68
CA CYS A 456 16.74 19.69 -10.23
C CYS A 456 18.12 20.03 -9.66
N HIS A 457 19.15 20.07 -10.52
CA HIS A 457 20.55 20.27 -10.10
C HIS A 457 21.09 21.67 -10.40
N THR A 458 20.27 22.57 -10.95
CA THR A 458 20.63 23.98 -11.24
C THR A 458 19.50 24.92 -10.82
N THR A 459 19.75 26.23 -10.86
CA THR A 459 18.73 27.25 -10.60
C THR A 459 18.31 27.93 -11.89
N GLY A 460 17.00 28.12 -12.09
CA GLY A 460 16.46 28.83 -13.26
C GLY A 460 16.60 28.04 -14.55
N TYR A 461 16.50 26.70 -14.49
CA TYR A 461 16.53 25.84 -15.67
C TYR A 461 15.28 26.04 -16.53
N ASP A 462 15.47 26.31 -17.83
CA ASP A 462 14.41 26.38 -18.82
C ASP A 462 14.38 25.09 -19.66
N PRO A 463 13.32 24.27 -19.56
CA PRO A 463 13.23 23.01 -20.31
C PRO A 463 13.14 23.20 -21.83
N ASN A 464 12.80 24.39 -22.33
CA ASN A 464 12.67 24.66 -23.76
C ASN A 464 14.01 24.96 -24.43
N THR A 465 14.93 25.59 -23.69
CA THR A 465 16.25 26.00 -24.19
C THR A 465 17.37 25.09 -23.67
N GLY A 466 17.15 24.40 -22.55
CA GLY A 466 18.16 23.62 -21.84
C GLY A 466 19.19 24.50 -21.11
N GLU A 467 18.96 25.81 -21.04
CA GLU A 467 19.81 26.77 -20.34
C GLU A 467 19.38 26.89 -18.87
N TYR A 468 20.32 27.25 -18.00
CA TYR A 468 20.08 27.53 -16.59
C TYR A 468 20.77 28.83 -16.19
N ALA A 469 20.30 29.46 -15.12
CA ALA A 469 20.81 30.74 -14.67
C ALA A 469 22.02 30.62 -13.74
N LEU A 470 22.01 29.64 -12.82
CA LEU A 470 23.08 29.43 -11.85
C LEU A 470 23.37 27.94 -11.67
N GLU A 471 24.65 27.63 -11.44
CA GLU A 471 25.08 26.28 -11.07
C GLU A 471 24.63 25.95 -9.64
N GLY A 472 24.10 24.74 -9.45
CA GLY A 472 23.58 24.28 -8.17
C GLY A 472 22.17 24.81 -7.84
N VAL A 473 21.59 24.28 -6.76
CA VAL A 473 20.34 24.76 -6.19
C VAL A 473 20.64 25.91 -5.22
N THR A 474 20.48 27.14 -5.70
CA THR A 474 20.80 28.39 -4.99
C THR A 474 19.57 28.98 -4.28
N CYS A 475 19.72 30.13 -3.62
CA CYS A 475 18.64 30.78 -2.87
C CYS A 475 17.37 30.99 -3.71
N GLU A 476 17.55 31.40 -4.96
CA GLU A 476 16.47 31.79 -5.88
C GLU A 476 15.74 30.57 -6.48
N ALA A 477 16.24 29.34 -6.26
CA ALA A 477 15.52 28.13 -6.62
C ALA A 477 14.26 27.90 -5.76
N CYS A 478 14.25 28.41 -4.53
CA CYS A 478 13.08 28.34 -3.65
C CYS A 478 12.42 29.71 -3.44
N HIS A 479 13.21 30.79 -3.42
CA HIS A 479 12.72 32.14 -3.18
C HIS A 479 12.29 32.89 -4.44
N GLY A 480 12.54 32.32 -5.63
CA GLY A 480 12.39 33.02 -6.90
C GLY A 480 13.46 34.08 -7.12
N PRO A 481 13.46 34.75 -8.29
CA PRO A 481 14.39 35.82 -8.62
C PRO A 481 14.33 37.00 -7.63
N TYR A 482 15.45 37.68 -7.43
CA TYR A 482 15.52 38.88 -6.57
C TYR A 482 14.48 39.95 -6.94
N ASP A 483 13.68 40.37 -5.95
CA ASP A 483 12.77 41.50 -6.05
C ASP A 483 13.49 42.81 -5.64
N GLU A 484 13.51 43.81 -6.54
CA GLU A 484 14.03 45.15 -6.25
C GLU A 484 13.34 45.82 -5.04
N GLY A 485 12.12 45.41 -4.69
CA GLY A 485 11.39 45.84 -3.50
C GLY A 485 11.86 45.24 -2.17
N HIS A 486 12.78 44.27 -2.20
CA HIS A 486 13.36 43.64 -1.02
C HIS A 486 14.70 44.32 -0.64
N PRO A 487 14.82 44.98 0.54
CA PRO A 487 13.83 45.26 1.59
C PRO A 487 13.03 46.58 1.39
N PRO A 488 11.83 46.76 2.01
CA PRO A 488 11.29 46.07 3.18
C PRO A 488 10.39 44.85 2.87
N ASN A 489 10.09 44.59 1.60
CA ASN A 489 9.33 43.41 1.24
C ASN A 489 10.08 42.16 1.69
N ILE A 490 9.38 41.14 2.15
CA ILE A 490 9.98 39.85 2.48
C ILE A 490 9.78 38.96 1.26
N VAL A 491 10.84 38.27 0.84
CA VAL A 491 10.72 37.28 -0.23
C VAL A 491 9.89 36.10 0.29
N GLU A 492 8.71 35.91 -0.29
CA GLU A 492 7.82 34.81 0.06
C GLU A 492 8.34 33.50 -0.53
N VAL A 493 8.14 32.40 0.20
CA VAL A 493 8.52 31.06 -0.25
C VAL A 493 7.37 30.13 0.08
N ASP A 494 7.02 29.26 -0.85
CA ASP A 494 6.07 28.20 -0.57
C ASP A 494 6.68 27.19 0.43
N ARG A 495 5.97 27.02 1.55
CA ARG A 495 6.37 26.14 2.66
C ARG A 495 5.50 24.89 2.76
N SER A 496 4.63 24.65 1.77
CA SER A 496 3.67 23.55 1.74
C SER A 496 4.29 22.17 1.48
N GLY A 497 5.58 22.13 1.12
CA GLY A 497 6.27 20.91 0.68
C GLY A 497 6.21 20.72 -0.83
N GLU A 498 5.27 21.38 -1.52
CA GLU A 498 5.12 21.32 -2.98
C GLU A 498 6.35 21.88 -3.71
N ASN A 499 6.96 22.94 -3.18
CA ASN A 499 8.25 23.45 -3.65
C ASN A 499 9.37 22.38 -3.60
N CYS A 500 9.34 21.48 -2.62
CA CYS A 500 10.33 20.41 -2.49
C CYS A 500 10.04 19.24 -3.44
N ARG A 501 8.76 18.96 -3.69
CA ARG A 501 8.28 17.89 -4.59
C ARG A 501 8.85 18.00 -6.00
N GLN A 502 9.08 19.23 -6.48
CA GLN A 502 9.61 19.48 -7.82
C GLN A 502 10.94 18.74 -8.10
N CYS A 503 11.77 18.57 -7.07
CA CYS A 503 13.05 17.86 -7.15
C CYS A 503 13.05 16.54 -6.37
N HIS A 504 12.20 16.40 -5.34
CA HIS A 504 12.11 15.21 -4.49
C HIS A 504 10.71 14.58 -4.50
N PRO A 505 10.20 14.13 -5.67
CA PRO A 505 8.83 13.63 -5.80
C PRO A 505 8.62 12.35 -4.97
N GLN A 506 9.58 11.42 -4.99
CA GLN A 506 9.49 10.17 -4.25
C GLN A 506 9.42 10.39 -2.72
N ALA A 507 10.35 11.17 -2.16
CA ALA A 507 10.35 11.47 -0.73
C ALA A 507 9.09 12.24 -0.30
N TYR A 508 8.56 13.11 -1.18
CA TYR A 508 7.30 13.80 -0.93
C TYR A 508 6.11 12.82 -0.93
N ASP A 509 6.05 11.90 -1.88
CA ASP A 509 4.95 10.93 -1.99
C ASP A 509 4.95 9.96 -0.79
N GLU A 510 6.13 9.47 -0.38
CA GLU A 510 6.30 8.66 0.83
C GLU A 510 5.88 9.43 2.08
N TRP A 511 6.41 10.64 2.28
CA TRP A 511 6.04 11.50 3.41
C TRP A 511 4.55 11.79 3.44
N ARG A 512 3.95 12.15 2.29
CA ARG A 512 2.53 12.46 2.18
C ARG A 512 1.66 11.26 2.57
N SER A 513 2.13 10.05 2.30
CA SER A 513 1.45 8.80 2.68
C SER A 513 1.71 8.37 4.14
N SER A 514 2.71 8.96 4.81
CA SER A 514 3.09 8.62 6.18
C SER A 514 2.12 9.18 7.24
N PRO A 515 2.08 8.60 8.45
CA PRO A 515 1.33 9.18 9.57
C PRO A 515 1.71 10.65 9.87
N HIS A 516 2.97 11.01 9.66
CA HIS A 516 3.48 12.37 9.85
C HIS A 516 2.97 13.33 8.77
N GLY A 517 2.88 12.90 7.51
CA GLY A 517 2.25 13.67 6.44
C GLY A 517 0.75 13.86 6.67
N LEU A 518 0.05 12.80 7.08
CA LEU A 518 -1.37 12.85 7.43
C LEU A 518 -1.66 13.74 8.64
N ALA A 519 -0.72 13.85 9.60
CA ALA A 519 -0.81 14.77 10.73
C ALA A 519 -0.49 16.24 10.37
N GLY A 520 -0.22 16.53 9.09
CA GLY A 520 0.08 17.88 8.60
C GLY A 520 1.48 18.38 8.97
N THR A 521 2.40 17.50 9.35
CA THR A 521 3.78 17.90 9.70
C THR A 521 4.58 18.18 8.44
N ARG A 522 5.10 19.40 8.26
CA ARG A 522 5.78 19.80 7.01
C ARG A 522 7.20 19.24 6.94
N CYS A 523 7.80 19.17 5.74
CA CYS A 523 9.21 18.77 5.58
C CYS A 523 10.15 19.62 6.45
N ILE A 524 9.88 20.94 6.52
CA ILE A 524 10.60 21.89 7.36
C ILE A 524 10.33 21.74 8.86
N SER A 525 9.43 20.87 9.30
CA SER A 525 9.29 20.51 10.72
C SER A 525 10.46 19.63 11.18
N CYS A 526 11.04 18.86 10.27
CA CYS A 526 12.14 17.94 10.55
C CYS A 526 13.47 18.43 9.98
N HIS A 527 13.48 19.01 8.77
CA HIS A 527 14.71 19.45 8.08
C HIS A 527 15.02 20.94 8.25
N GLN A 528 16.32 21.25 8.24
CA GLN A 528 16.83 22.63 8.21
C GLN A 528 16.85 23.17 6.77
N ILE A 529 16.03 24.19 6.51
CA ILE A 529 15.77 24.71 5.15
C ILE A 529 16.90 25.55 4.55
N CYS A 530 17.92 25.96 5.32
CA CYS A 530 19.03 26.74 4.77
C CYS A 530 20.33 25.93 4.62
N SER A 531 20.45 24.76 5.26
CA SER A 531 21.58 23.84 5.05
C SER A 531 21.17 22.62 4.21
N LEU A 532 19.86 22.33 4.12
CA LEU A 532 19.17 21.39 3.21
C LEU A 532 19.78 19.99 3.04
N GLY A 533 20.51 19.53 4.06
CA GLY A 533 20.93 18.14 4.22
C GLY A 533 20.97 17.71 5.69
N THR A 534 20.49 18.55 6.60
CA THR A 534 20.58 18.33 8.04
C THR A 534 19.22 18.50 8.70
N MET A 535 19.02 17.76 9.79
CA MET A 535 17.84 17.88 10.63
C MET A 535 17.80 19.22 11.37
N LYS A 536 16.62 19.62 11.85
CA LYS A 536 16.44 20.82 12.70
C LYS A 536 17.07 20.67 14.09
N ALA A 537 17.35 19.44 14.49
CA ALA A 537 18.05 19.08 15.71
C ALA A 537 19.37 18.36 15.36
N PRO A 538 20.27 18.13 16.34
CA PRO A 538 21.58 17.54 16.11
C PRO A 538 21.56 16.14 15.48
N ASP A 539 20.49 15.37 15.71
CA ASP A 539 20.29 14.00 15.23
C ASP A 539 18.78 13.71 15.00
N GLY A 540 18.47 12.54 14.43
CA GLY A 540 17.09 12.11 14.16
C GLY A 540 16.27 11.96 15.45
N HIS A 541 16.92 11.46 16.49
CA HIS A 541 16.41 11.32 17.84
C HIS A 541 15.79 12.61 18.38
N ALA A 542 16.60 13.66 18.48
CA ALA A 542 16.22 14.93 19.06
C ALA A 542 15.14 15.66 18.24
N VAL A 543 14.99 15.35 16.94
CA VAL A 543 13.86 15.84 16.15
C VAL A 543 12.56 15.16 16.58
N CYS A 544 12.58 13.83 16.71
CA CYS A 544 11.40 13.03 17.04
C CYS A 544 10.89 13.29 18.47
N GLU A 545 11.79 13.46 19.43
CA GLU A 545 11.44 13.74 20.84
C GLU A 545 10.57 14.98 21.02
N ASN A 546 10.75 16.02 20.19
CA ASN A 546 10.00 17.26 20.29
C ASN A 546 8.48 17.05 20.19
N CYS A 547 8.04 15.95 19.58
CA CYS A 547 6.64 15.59 19.42
C CYS A 547 6.26 14.28 20.15
N HIS A 548 7.18 13.31 20.26
CA HIS A 548 6.88 11.95 20.78
C HIS A 548 7.15 11.74 22.29
N GLY A 549 7.69 12.74 23.00
CA GLY A 549 7.73 12.87 24.47
C GLY A 549 7.77 11.57 25.28
N SER A 550 6.59 11.03 25.67
CA SER A 550 6.47 9.90 26.60
C SER A 550 6.90 8.53 26.05
N ASP A 551 6.92 8.35 24.73
CA ASP A 551 7.33 7.08 24.11
C ASP A 551 8.83 7.06 23.81
N ALA A 552 9.43 8.22 23.57
CA ALA A 552 10.88 8.38 23.50
C ALA A 552 11.55 8.01 24.84
N ASP A 553 10.99 8.45 25.98
CA ASP A 553 11.50 8.13 27.33
C ASP A 553 11.62 6.62 27.62
N LYS A 554 10.76 5.80 27.01
CA LYS A 554 10.82 4.32 27.14
C LYS A 554 11.91 3.73 26.25
N PHE A 555 12.06 4.26 25.03
CA PHE A 555 13.13 3.85 24.11
C PHE A 555 14.51 4.18 24.70
N HIS A 556 14.68 5.32 25.39
CA HIS A 556 15.95 5.70 26.05
C HIS A 556 16.43 4.71 27.11
N GLN A 557 15.51 3.93 27.68
CA GLN A 557 15.81 2.93 28.69
C GLN A 557 15.93 1.52 28.08
N GLY A 558 15.74 1.40 26.76
CA GLY A 558 15.79 0.16 26.01
C GLY A 558 17.21 -0.20 25.58
N THR A 559 17.41 -1.49 25.29
CA THR A 559 18.70 -2.04 24.87
C THR A 559 19.12 -1.55 23.49
N HIS A 560 18.18 -1.32 22.56
CA HIS A 560 18.50 -0.82 21.21
C HIS A 560 19.12 0.58 21.25
N ASN A 561 18.59 1.48 22.09
CA ASN A 561 19.19 2.79 22.29
C ASN A 561 20.55 2.71 23.01
N ALA A 562 20.71 1.80 23.96
CA ALA A 562 21.98 1.59 24.66
C ALA A 562 23.11 1.11 23.72
N GLU A 563 22.76 0.42 22.63
CA GLU A 563 23.68 0.00 21.57
C GLU A 563 23.88 1.09 20.48
N GLY A 564 23.27 2.27 20.64
CA GLY A 564 23.45 3.42 19.76
C GLY A 564 22.51 3.50 18.57
N LEU A 565 21.44 2.70 18.55
CA LEU A 565 20.38 2.80 17.53
C LEU A 565 19.38 3.94 17.86
N ASP A 566 18.90 4.57 16.81
CA ASP A 566 17.95 5.68 16.82
C ASP A 566 16.62 5.30 16.12
N CYS A 567 15.60 6.14 16.26
CA CYS A 567 14.27 5.91 15.71
C CYS A 567 14.29 5.67 14.20
N ILE A 568 15.15 6.39 13.47
CA ILE A 568 15.23 6.31 12.00
C ILE A 568 15.84 4.97 11.51
N ASP A 569 16.62 4.30 12.37
CA ASP A 569 17.26 3.02 12.04
C ASP A 569 16.24 1.89 11.90
N CYS A 570 15.04 2.08 12.45
CA CYS A 570 13.93 1.14 12.25
C CYS A 570 12.77 1.77 11.47
N HIS A 571 12.43 3.03 11.76
CA HIS A 571 11.21 3.66 11.24
C HIS A 571 11.38 4.33 9.87
N MET A 572 12.61 4.50 9.38
CA MET A 572 12.89 5.16 8.09
C MET A 572 13.78 4.31 7.18
N GLN A 573 13.70 2.98 7.31
CA GLN A 573 14.45 2.07 6.46
C GLN A 573 13.80 1.93 5.07
N PRO A 574 14.61 1.95 4.00
CA PRO A 574 14.15 1.65 2.64
C PRO A 574 13.54 0.25 2.56
N GLY A 575 12.69 0.03 1.55
CA GLY A 575 12.32 -1.33 1.15
C GLY A 575 13.55 -2.14 0.71
N PRO A 576 13.54 -3.48 0.80
CA PRO A 576 14.62 -4.32 0.28
C PRO A 576 14.93 -3.98 -1.18
N GLY A 577 16.20 -3.63 -1.47
CA GLY A 577 16.64 -3.30 -2.83
C GLY A 577 16.40 -1.85 -3.30
N GLU A 578 15.84 -0.96 -2.48
CA GLU A 578 15.69 0.45 -2.85
C GLU A 578 17.03 1.22 -2.74
N ILE A 579 17.63 1.51 -3.90
CA ILE A 579 18.78 2.43 -4.02
C ILE A 579 18.22 3.80 -4.42
N GLY A 580 18.53 4.84 -3.64
CA GLY A 580 18.16 6.21 -4.00
C GLY A 580 18.93 6.69 -5.24
N HIS A 581 18.40 7.69 -5.93
CA HIS A 581 19.14 8.38 -7.00
C HIS A 581 20.51 8.86 -6.48
N GLY A 582 21.59 8.67 -7.26
CA GLY A 582 22.94 9.08 -6.86
C GLY A 582 23.68 8.06 -5.98
N GLY A 583 23.44 6.76 -6.13
CA GLY A 583 24.16 5.69 -5.42
C GLY A 583 24.11 5.75 -3.87
N LYS A 584 23.25 6.59 -3.30
CA LYS A 584 23.04 6.74 -1.85
C LYS A 584 21.86 5.84 -1.44
N GLN A 585 21.97 5.18 -0.29
CA GLN A 585 20.85 4.42 0.26
C GLN A 585 19.65 5.35 0.42
N HIS A 586 18.52 4.96 -0.15
CA HIS A 586 17.27 5.68 0.01
C HIS A 586 16.89 5.65 1.50
N ILE A 587 16.53 6.80 2.07
CA ILE A 587 15.95 6.86 3.41
C ILE A 587 14.46 7.01 3.21
N ALA A 588 13.68 6.01 3.64
CA ALA A 588 12.24 6.01 3.44
C ALA A 588 11.60 7.10 4.31
N HIS A 589 10.79 7.95 3.68
CA HIS A 589 10.05 9.00 4.39
C HIS A 589 8.63 8.54 4.77
N ILE A 590 8.40 7.23 4.91
CA ILE A 590 7.10 6.65 5.29
C ILE A 590 6.92 6.50 6.82
N PHE A 591 7.98 6.68 7.61
CA PHE A 591 8.01 6.69 9.09
C PHE A 591 7.35 5.47 9.75
N CYS A 592 7.45 4.30 9.11
CA CYS A 592 6.90 3.04 9.59
C CYS A 592 8.01 2.00 9.72
N GLY A 593 8.08 1.32 10.87
CA GLY A 593 8.97 0.18 11.04
C GLY A 593 8.42 -1.02 10.29
N ASN A 594 9.25 -1.64 9.44
CA ASN A 594 8.90 -2.87 8.75
C ASN A 594 9.68 -4.06 9.35
N ALA A 595 9.21 -5.28 9.12
CA ALA A 595 9.90 -6.47 9.63
C ALA A 595 11.35 -6.57 9.09
N GLY A 596 11.60 -6.08 7.87
CA GLY A 596 12.92 -5.97 7.25
C GLY A 596 13.92 -5.20 8.12
N SER A 597 13.51 -4.04 8.66
CA SER A 597 14.37 -3.22 9.53
C SER A 597 14.87 -3.96 10.78
N CYS A 598 14.10 -4.94 11.26
CA CYS A 598 14.50 -5.81 12.36
C CYS A 598 15.40 -6.94 11.84
N LEU A 599 15.05 -7.52 10.68
CA LEU A 599 15.77 -8.63 10.05
C LEU A 599 17.17 -8.24 9.57
N ASP A 600 17.42 -6.98 9.23
CA ASP A 600 18.76 -6.49 8.84
C ASP A 600 19.80 -6.70 9.97
N CYS A 601 19.35 -6.69 11.23
CA CYS A 601 20.19 -6.95 12.40
C CYS A 601 19.90 -8.31 13.07
N HIS A 602 18.68 -8.85 12.94
CA HIS A 602 18.23 -10.06 13.64
C HIS A 602 17.93 -11.26 12.75
N GLY A 603 18.09 -11.16 11.43
CA GLY A 603 17.70 -12.18 10.44
C GLY A 603 18.21 -13.58 10.80
N ASP A 604 19.50 -13.71 11.09
CA ASP A 604 20.12 -14.98 11.49
C ASP A 604 19.49 -15.57 12.77
N THR A 605 19.08 -14.73 13.71
CA THR A 605 18.58 -15.18 15.02
C THR A 605 17.14 -15.68 14.92
N ILE A 606 16.34 -15.08 14.04
CA ILE A 606 14.94 -15.45 13.78
C ILE A 606 14.87 -16.73 12.94
N HIS A 607 15.79 -16.93 11.98
CA HIS A 607 15.85 -18.17 11.18
C HIS A 607 16.43 -19.37 11.95
N ILE A 608 17.20 -19.15 13.03
CA ILE A 608 17.59 -20.22 13.95
C ILE A 608 16.40 -20.75 14.78
N ALA A 609 15.36 -19.94 14.99
CA ALA A 609 14.16 -20.32 15.74
C ALA A 609 13.13 -21.13 14.92
N ASN A 610 13.27 -21.20 13.58
CA ASN A 610 12.35 -21.91 12.68
C ASN A 610 12.85 -23.31 12.22
N LYS A 611 13.81 -23.91 12.93
CA LYS A 611 13.82 -25.38 12.98
C LYS A 611 12.62 -25.79 13.81
N ILE A 612 11.61 -26.39 13.17
CA ILE A 612 10.57 -27.15 13.85
C ILE A 612 11.27 -28.02 14.89
N ILE A 613 11.05 -27.73 16.17
CA ILE A 613 11.38 -28.65 17.24
C ILE A 613 10.47 -29.84 16.98
N ASP A 614 11.05 -30.95 16.52
CA ASP A 614 10.39 -32.24 16.38
C ASP A 614 10.09 -32.78 17.79
N THR A 615 9.04 -32.23 18.39
CA THR A 615 8.59 -32.54 19.76
C THR A 615 8.09 -33.97 19.91
N GLU A 616 7.88 -34.73 18.82
CA GLU A 616 7.52 -36.15 18.93
C GLU A 616 8.77 -37.03 19.10
N SER A 617 9.86 -36.73 18.40
CA SER A 617 11.12 -37.48 18.55
C SER A 617 11.79 -37.26 19.90
N GLU A 618 11.77 -36.02 20.42
CA GLU A 618 12.36 -35.69 21.73
C GLU A 618 11.53 -36.20 22.91
N VAL A 619 10.20 -36.26 22.81
CA VAL A 619 9.33 -36.82 23.87
C VAL A 619 9.47 -38.34 23.95
N VAL A 620 9.78 -39.02 22.85
CA VAL A 620 10.12 -40.46 22.85
C VAL A 620 11.51 -40.68 23.45
N ALA A 621 12.51 -39.86 23.08
CA ALA A 621 13.86 -39.95 23.66
C ALA A 621 13.91 -39.63 25.17
N LEU A 622 13.10 -38.66 25.62
CA LEU A 622 12.97 -38.30 27.04
C LEU A 622 12.23 -39.36 27.88
N ARG A 623 11.42 -40.22 27.25
CA ARG A 623 10.77 -41.35 27.93
C ARG A 623 11.70 -42.54 28.17
N GLU A 624 12.78 -42.64 27.39
CA GLU A 624 13.75 -43.74 27.48
C GLU A 624 15.01 -43.39 28.27
N THR A 625 15.21 -42.11 28.63
CA THR A 625 16.35 -41.68 29.43
C THR A 625 16.09 -41.97 30.92
N ASN A 626 16.76 -42.98 31.47
CA ASN A 626 16.60 -43.36 32.87
C ASN A 626 17.30 -42.33 33.79
N ILE A 627 16.65 -41.98 34.91
CA ILE A 627 17.13 -40.97 35.88
C ILE A 627 18.54 -41.28 36.41
N ASP A 628 18.89 -42.57 36.48
CA ASP A 628 20.20 -43.02 36.94
C ASP A 628 21.35 -42.55 36.02
N ASP A 629 21.09 -42.45 34.71
CA ASP A 629 22.10 -42.06 33.70
C ASP A 629 22.39 -40.54 33.78
N LEU A 630 21.35 -39.76 34.06
CA LEU A 630 21.47 -38.31 34.32
C LEU A 630 22.19 -38.03 35.64
N GLN A 631 21.98 -38.84 36.67
CA GLN A 631 22.72 -38.71 37.94
C GLN A 631 24.20 -39.03 37.78
N GLN A 632 24.54 -40.00 36.92
CA GLN A 632 25.94 -40.31 36.62
C GLN A 632 26.63 -39.15 35.87
N GLN A 633 25.97 -38.56 34.89
CA GLN A 633 26.51 -37.40 34.16
C GLN A 633 26.73 -36.19 35.07
N VAL A 634 25.82 -35.92 36.01
CA VAL A 634 26.00 -34.85 37.00
C VAL A 634 27.22 -35.11 37.88
N ALA A 635 27.44 -36.34 38.33
CA ALA A 635 28.60 -36.69 39.15
C ALA A 635 29.94 -36.57 38.38
N GLU A 636 29.95 -36.92 37.09
CA GLU A 636 31.11 -36.74 36.22
C GLU A 636 31.43 -35.26 35.98
N LEU A 637 30.40 -34.44 35.73
CA LEU A 637 30.55 -32.98 35.56
C LEU A 637 30.99 -32.26 36.84
N GLU A 638 30.52 -32.70 38.01
CA GLU A 638 31.00 -32.18 39.30
C GLU A 638 32.49 -32.48 39.50
N THR A 639 32.92 -33.69 39.13
CA THR A 639 34.33 -34.09 39.20
C THR A 639 35.20 -33.26 38.24
N GLU A 640 34.73 -33.03 37.02
CA GLU A 640 35.42 -32.21 36.03
C GLU A 640 35.53 -30.74 36.47
N LYS A 641 34.47 -30.20 37.08
CA LYS A 641 34.49 -28.85 37.66
C LYS A 641 35.56 -28.71 38.73
N ASP A 642 35.67 -29.69 39.61
CA ASP A 642 36.65 -29.67 40.71
C ASP A 642 38.09 -29.76 40.17
N ASP A 643 38.33 -30.58 39.14
CA ASP A 643 39.62 -30.68 38.46
C ASP A 643 40.00 -29.39 37.71
N LEU A 644 39.03 -28.73 37.07
CA LEU A 644 39.21 -27.42 36.43
C LEU A 644 39.54 -26.32 37.45
N GLN A 645 38.87 -26.32 38.60
CA GLN A 645 39.16 -25.39 39.69
C GLN A 645 40.56 -25.62 40.27
N ALA A 646 40.97 -26.87 40.45
CA ALA A 646 42.32 -27.23 40.91
C ALA A 646 43.40 -26.81 39.89
N ASN A 647 43.16 -27.01 38.59
CA ASN A 647 44.07 -26.59 37.52
C ASN A 647 44.19 -25.07 37.40
N THR A 648 43.11 -24.33 37.62
CA THR A 648 43.13 -22.87 37.59
C THR A 648 43.92 -22.32 38.78
N ALA A 649 43.72 -22.89 39.97
CA ALA A 649 44.48 -22.52 41.17
C ALA A 649 45.98 -22.80 41.01
N SER A 650 46.37 -23.93 40.42
CA SER A 650 47.78 -24.29 40.22
C SER A 650 48.48 -23.39 39.20
N ARG A 651 47.79 -23.01 38.11
CA ARG A 651 48.31 -22.07 37.10
C ARG A 651 48.50 -20.66 37.66
N LEU A 652 47.57 -20.19 38.50
CA LEU A 652 47.69 -18.89 39.15
C LEU A 652 48.91 -18.86 40.09
N TYR A 653 49.12 -19.93 40.86
CA TYR A 653 50.26 -20.04 41.78
C TYR A 653 51.60 -20.10 41.04
N ALA A 654 51.68 -20.87 39.96
CA ALA A 654 52.87 -20.94 39.11
C ALA A 654 53.19 -19.58 38.45
N GLY A 655 52.17 -18.85 38.00
CA GLY A 655 52.31 -17.51 37.45
C GLY A 655 52.86 -16.49 38.45
N LEU A 656 52.36 -16.51 39.69
CA LEU A 656 52.83 -15.62 40.76
C LEU A 656 54.29 -15.91 41.16
N VAL A 657 54.68 -17.19 41.25
CA VAL A 657 56.06 -17.58 41.55
C VAL A 657 57.00 -17.18 40.41
N ALA A 658 56.63 -17.41 39.16
CA ALA A 658 57.41 -17.00 37.99
C ALA A 658 57.58 -15.47 37.95
N GLY A 659 56.50 -14.72 38.21
CA GLY A 659 56.53 -13.26 38.30
C GLY A 659 57.48 -12.74 39.39
N ALA A 660 57.46 -13.36 40.57
CA ALA A 660 58.37 -13.00 41.67
C ALA A 660 59.85 -13.27 41.33
N ILE A 661 60.15 -14.37 40.63
CA ILE A 661 61.50 -14.70 40.18
C ILE A 661 61.99 -13.68 39.14
N VAL A 662 61.15 -13.33 38.16
CA VAL A 662 61.49 -12.32 37.15
C VAL A 662 61.75 -10.96 37.80
N ALA A 663 60.91 -10.54 38.75
CA ALA A 663 61.08 -9.29 39.48
C ALA A 663 62.41 -9.25 40.26
N LEU A 664 62.82 -10.35 40.89
CA LEU A 664 64.10 -10.45 41.60
C LEU A 664 65.30 -10.36 40.64
N VAL A 665 65.23 -11.03 39.47
CA VAL A 665 66.32 -11.00 38.47
C VAL A 665 66.46 -9.61 37.86
N VAL A 666 65.35 -8.97 37.49
CA VAL A 666 65.34 -7.60 36.95
C VAL A 666 65.81 -6.60 38.01
N GLY A 667 65.34 -6.73 39.26
CA GLY A 667 65.78 -5.90 40.37
C GLY A 667 67.27 -6.02 40.67
N PHE A 668 67.82 -7.24 40.62
CA PHE A 668 69.25 -7.48 40.78
C PHE A 668 70.06 -6.89 39.62
N GLY A 669 69.62 -7.08 38.37
CA GLY A 669 70.24 -6.51 37.18
C GLY A 669 70.28 -4.98 37.21
N ALA A 670 69.14 -4.36 37.54
CA ALA A 670 69.04 -2.91 37.70
C ALA A 670 69.94 -2.39 38.84
N GLY A 671 70.03 -3.11 39.95
CA GLY A 671 70.93 -2.77 41.06
C GLY A 671 72.41 -2.84 40.69
N GLN A 672 72.83 -3.86 39.94
CA GLN A 672 74.21 -3.97 39.44
C GLN A 672 74.54 -2.87 38.44
N PHE A 673 73.61 -2.55 37.53
CA PHE A 673 73.74 -1.45 36.60
C PHE A 673 73.89 -0.11 37.32
N TRP A 674 73.05 0.16 38.32
CA TRP A 674 73.09 1.42 39.07
C TRP A 674 74.38 1.57 39.88
N LYS A 675 74.89 0.48 40.44
CA LYS A 675 76.18 0.45 41.15
C LYS A 675 77.36 0.72 40.21
N ARG A 676 77.36 0.12 39.01
CA ARG A 676 78.40 0.38 37.98
C ARG A 676 78.38 1.83 37.49
N TRP A 677 77.18 2.37 37.28
CA TRP A 677 77.00 3.77 36.88
C TRP A 677 77.57 4.76 37.92
N GLN A 678 77.34 4.53 39.22
CA GLN A 678 77.89 5.39 40.28
C GLN A 678 79.41 5.34 40.42
N HIS A 679 80.06 4.24 40.03
CA HIS A 679 81.52 4.07 40.14
C HIS A 679 82.29 4.44 38.87
N GLY A 680 81.63 4.92 37.82
CA GLY A 680 82.27 5.40 36.59
C GLY A 680 82.95 4.31 35.76
N GLU A 681 82.56 3.05 35.95
CA GLU A 681 83.00 1.94 35.10
C GLU A 681 82.18 1.94 33.80
N PRO A 682 82.80 1.72 32.62
CA PRO A 682 82.05 1.58 31.38
C PRO A 682 81.14 0.35 31.47
N VAL A 683 79.89 0.54 31.05
CA VAL A 683 78.77 -0.43 31.13
C VAL A 683 79.12 -1.76 30.49
#